data_AF-A0A848TI59-F1
#
_entry.id   AF-A0A848TI59-F1
#
_cell.length_a   1.000
_cell.length_b   1.000
_cell.length_c   1.000
_cell.angle_alpha   90.00
_cell.angle_beta   90.00
_cell.angle_gamma   90.00
#
_symmetry.space_group_name_H-M   'P 1'
#
loop_
_entity.id
_entity.type
_entity.pdbx_description
1 polymer ?
#
loop_
_entity_poly.entity_id
_entity_poly.type
_entity_poly.pdbx_seq_one_letter_code
_entity_poly.pdbx_strand_id
1 'polypeptide(L)'
;MALSAAQGANNASGSVTTWGQGGNMAQVNIAISDQSTTVAPAAVFLKAVAGGGFNTGTAPAGTPYDPTWHEITYIWTVKTGPAMSFERAPFLNMPPEWKAAGLYYGPEVAIVFDQPGTYDIELYAVDQFGNDGMTTTTVVVANADGRFPGTDTICYSQTDFNGAPAGATQVTSFAALSSAIANKAGGDVRVLFRAGNDFRSAITSQINLTQANIAALGSFGSGAKPIIPLLKQSASPNQCIFGLSQEGNELKVYNLDIRGGWDAVRERGFQGASPIWRDTNSDILFHRCRLSGHNTLSSQARAGDCFFVWSDGEVTDWQNFGLFGFASGGGVKRFAIIGSDIHQNTDARQGKASEQQMSNAHGPLRHEGLDGSMTPSAGDRSHVYFHCYDAFSRGGWSPGGGGTADQPATRVNSNGTLNYWLNADRCTFESGYRVLKITGQDEYLGTLDRPGNKVFDKIVLMGTTESQWLVDCNQGGTTFRNCLGFMANVPMFSAGVDQALFAFNPDDTSDPNNANTPVAAYGCTLVSLLTSANNRNVEVLTPDNVSGIFESGFNNTTFENNIEYMPNQNAPVTPVALDITTPSGVSPRFQGMAESVSAVSKTGNGSNTITISYSELLDPGGNPTSQAYWQARVAAGSTWHFLLSDWNYEYLHADLGELSVSFNATDVTVSRTSGTWANGETLRVKLDQSDNLPTVDTTTAISSINVPIYGPMATTGIAGGWIPVDDIRLTPRKGFPRSSDPQGTPTRGVVEYTP
;
A
#
# COMPACT_ATOMS: atom_id res chain seq x y z
N MET A 1 9.02 -35.89 10.87
CA MET A 1 9.72 -36.33 9.64
C MET A 1 10.00 -35.09 8.82
N ALA A 2 11.27 -34.81 8.56
CA ALA A 2 11.73 -33.58 7.91
C ALA A 2 11.38 -33.58 6.42
N LEU A 3 10.72 -32.52 5.95
CA LEU A 3 10.56 -32.23 4.52
C LEU A 3 11.84 -31.54 4.04
N SER A 4 12.59 -32.23 3.18
CA SER A 4 13.83 -31.74 2.58
C SER A 4 13.56 -30.64 1.55
N ALA A 5 14.40 -29.61 1.58
CA ALA A 5 14.43 -28.41 0.73
C ALA A 5 14.74 -28.64 -0.77
N ALA A 6 14.15 -29.67 -1.40
CA ALA A 6 14.52 -30.11 -2.75
C ALA A 6 13.48 -29.78 -3.86
N GLN A 7 12.43 -29.01 -3.59
CA GLN A 7 11.45 -28.61 -4.62
C GLN A 7 11.54 -27.15 -5.08
N GLY A 8 12.42 -26.34 -4.49
CA GLY A 8 12.69 -24.97 -4.94
C GLY A 8 13.57 -24.84 -6.18
N ALA A 9 13.93 -25.95 -6.84
CA ALA A 9 14.88 -25.99 -7.95
C ALA A 9 14.42 -26.80 -9.17
N ASN A 10 13.16 -27.26 -9.22
CA ASN A 10 12.67 -27.94 -10.41
C ASN A 10 12.10 -26.92 -11.39
N ASN A 11 12.92 -26.61 -12.39
CA ASN A 11 12.58 -26.07 -13.71
C ASN A 11 11.09 -25.81 -13.93
N ALA A 12 10.76 -24.55 -14.23
CA ALA A 12 9.54 -24.12 -14.91
C ALA A 12 9.46 -24.68 -16.35
N SER A 13 9.62 -25.99 -16.50
CA SER A 13 9.57 -26.74 -17.76
C SER A 13 8.29 -27.55 -17.90
N GLY A 14 7.23 -27.19 -17.17
CA GLY A 14 5.88 -27.56 -17.57
C GLY A 14 5.58 -26.83 -18.86
N SER A 15 5.89 -27.44 -20.00
CA SER A 15 5.56 -26.89 -21.29
C SER A 15 4.04 -26.66 -21.35
N VAL A 16 3.66 -25.45 -21.73
CA VAL A 16 2.29 -24.97 -22.03
C VAL A 16 1.73 -25.68 -23.28
N THR A 17 2.10 -26.94 -23.53
CA THR A 17 1.84 -27.65 -24.80
C THR A 17 0.45 -28.29 -24.89
N THR A 18 -0.41 -28.13 -23.89
CA THR A 18 -1.80 -28.65 -23.93
C THR A 18 -2.86 -27.61 -23.56
N TRP A 19 -2.56 -26.33 -23.75
CA TRP A 19 -3.56 -25.25 -23.80
C TRP A 19 -4.07 -25.15 -25.25
N GLY A 20 -5.36 -25.46 -25.46
CA GLY A 20 -6.14 -25.00 -26.61
C GLY A 20 -5.62 -25.32 -28.03
N GLN A 21 -5.68 -26.58 -28.49
CA GLN A 21 -5.74 -26.86 -29.95
C GLN A 21 -7.18 -26.86 -30.50
N GLY A 22 -8.08 -26.07 -29.90
CA GLY A 22 -9.51 -26.09 -30.24
C GLY A 22 -10.21 -24.75 -30.44
N GLY A 23 -9.56 -23.61 -30.18
CA GLY A 23 -10.12 -22.27 -30.37
C GLY A 23 -9.55 -21.57 -31.61
N ASN A 24 -10.29 -20.62 -32.18
CA ASN A 24 -9.72 -19.70 -33.17
C ASN A 24 -8.61 -18.91 -32.48
N MET A 25 -7.40 -18.86 -33.07
CA MET A 25 -6.30 -18.07 -32.51
C MET A 25 -6.67 -16.58 -32.45
N ALA A 26 -6.91 -16.07 -31.25
CA ALA A 26 -7.06 -14.66 -31.00
C ALA A 26 -5.69 -13.96 -31.10
N GLN A 27 -5.69 -12.68 -31.45
CA GLN A 27 -4.47 -11.89 -31.61
C GLN A 27 -4.20 -11.10 -30.34
N VAL A 28 -2.99 -11.17 -29.81
CA VAL A 28 -2.53 -10.33 -28.71
C VAL A 28 -1.12 -9.81 -29.00
N ASN A 29 -0.87 -8.54 -28.68
CA ASN A 29 0.44 -7.89 -28.81
C ASN A 29 0.89 -7.31 -27.47
N ILE A 30 2.18 -6.99 -27.36
CA ILE A 30 2.77 -6.32 -26.19
C ILE A 30 3.19 -4.91 -26.61
N ALA A 31 2.66 -3.90 -25.91
CA ALA A 31 3.18 -2.55 -25.95
C ALA A 31 4.12 -2.34 -24.76
N ILE A 32 5.31 -1.77 -25.03
CA ILE A 32 6.27 -1.39 -24.00
C ILE A 32 6.19 0.13 -23.85
N SER A 33 6.10 0.66 -22.63
CA SER A 33 6.23 2.10 -22.42
C SER A 33 7.63 2.56 -22.84
N ASP A 34 7.74 3.69 -23.54
CA ASP A 34 9.04 4.31 -23.83
C ASP A 34 9.78 4.60 -22.51
N GLN A 35 10.97 4.03 -22.35
CA GLN A 35 11.86 4.28 -21.21
C GLN A 35 13.16 4.85 -21.77
N SER A 36 13.58 6.03 -21.29
CA SER A 36 14.78 6.70 -21.80
C SER A 36 16.06 5.91 -21.53
N THR A 37 16.07 5.05 -20.50
CA THR A 37 17.22 4.19 -20.13
C THR A 37 16.82 2.91 -19.40
N THR A 38 17.11 1.74 -19.97
CA THR A 38 16.93 0.45 -19.28
C THR A 38 18.25 -0.04 -18.67
N VAL A 39 18.57 0.42 -17.46
CA VAL A 39 19.82 0.09 -16.74
C VAL A 39 19.48 -0.51 -15.37
N ALA A 40 20.11 -1.61 -14.97
CA ALA A 40 19.77 -2.29 -13.72
C ALA A 40 20.03 -1.42 -12.46
N PRO A 41 19.11 -1.39 -11.47
CA PRO A 41 17.76 -1.93 -11.52
C PRO A 41 16.86 -1.08 -12.45
N ALA A 42 16.07 -1.72 -13.31
CA ALA A 42 15.24 -1.06 -14.32
C ALA A 42 13.77 -1.41 -14.15
N ALA A 43 12.89 -0.41 -14.11
CA ALA A 43 11.44 -0.60 -14.19
C ALA A 43 10.97 -0.52 -15.65
N VAL A 44 10.19 -1.49 -16.10
CA VAL A 44 9.62 -1.52 -17.45
C VAL A 44 8.12 -1.79 -17.36
N PHE A 45 7.31 -0.94 -17.98
CA PHE A 45 5.87 -1.12 -18.05
C PHE A 45 5.47 -1.76 -19.37
N LEU A 46 4.61 -2.77 -19.29
CA LEU A 46 4.16 -3.60 -20.39
C LEU A 46 2.64 -3.62 -20.37
N LYS A 47 2.02 -3.41 -21.54
CA LYS A 47 0.57 -3.44 -21.71
C LYS A 47 0.20 -4.48 -22.77
N ALA A 48 -0.78 -5.31 -22.46
CA ALA A 48 -1.40 -6.20 -23.42
C ALA A 48 -2.28 -5.39 -24.38
N VAL A 49 -2.17 -5.67 -25.67
CA VAL A 49 -3.01 -5.09 -26.72
C VAL A 49 -3.80 -6.22 -27.36
N ALA A 50 -5.06 -6.35 -26.95
CA ALA A 50 -5.99 -7.31 -27.55
C ALA A 50 -6.30 -6.91 -29.00
N GLY A 51 -6.19 -7.86 -29.91
CA GLY A 51 -6.56 -7.76 -31.32
C GLY A 51 -7.86 -8.52 -31.61
N GLY A 52 -8.03 -8.94 -32.87
CA GLY A 52 -9.21 -9.70 -33.29
C GLY A 52 -9.23 -11.12 -32.73
N GLY A 53 -10.44 -11.67 -32.51
CA GLY A 53 -10.66 -13.07 -32.15
C GLY A 53 -11.03 -13.31 -30.68
N PHE A 54 -10.82 -12.33 -29.80
CA PHE A 54 -11.43 -12.35 -28.46
C PHE A 54 -12.90 -11.97 -28.52
N ASN A 55 -13.70 -12.60 -27.67
CA ASN A 55 -15.12 -12.33 -27.50
C ASN A 55 -15.35 -11.63 -26.16
N THR A 56 -15.36 -10.30 -26.22
CA THR A 56 -15.66 -9.43 -25.08
C THR A 56 -16.98 -8.69 -25.28
N GLY A 57 -17.56 -8.20 -24.20
CA GLY A 57 -18.71 -7.30 -24.21
C GLY A 57 -18.44 -6.00 -24.97
N THR A 58 -19.49 -5.20 -25.13
CA THR A 58 -19.41 -3.85 -25.68
C THR A 58 -19.32 -2.84 -24.54
N ALA A 59 -18.40 -1.88 -24.65
CA ALA A 59 -18.29 -0.80 -23.68
C ALA A 59 -19.59 0.04 -23.65
N PRO A 60 -20.13 0.39 -22.47
CA PRO A 60 -21.23 1.34 -22.39
C PRO A 60 -20.84 2.68 -23.02
N ALA A 61 -21.76 3.28 -23.78
CA ALA A 61 -21.50 4.55 -24.46
C ALA A 61 -21.20 5.66 -23.44
N GLY A 62 -20.20 6.51 -23.76
CA GLY A 62 -19.82 7.65 -22.92
C GLY A 62 -18.99 7.30 -21.67
N THR A 63 -18.57 6.04 -21.52
CA THR A 63 -17.75 5.58 -20.38
C THR A 63 -16.31 5.27 -20.82
N PRO A 64 -15.32 5.37 -19.91
CA PRO A 64 -13.94 4.98 -20.19
C PRO A 64 -13.71 3.46 -20.09
N TYR A 65 -14.77 2.66 -19.91
CA TYR A 65 -14.68 1.22 -19.70
C TYR A 65 -14.14 0.48 -20.93
N ASP A 66 -13.20 -0.43 -20.70
CA ASP A 66 -12.57 -1.27 -21.70
C ASP A 66 -12.87 -2.75 -21.40
N PRO A 67 -13.82 -3.39 -22.10
CA PRO A 67 -14.15 -4.80 -21.90
C PRO A 67 -12.94 -5.73 -22.00
N THR A 68 -11.93 -5.38 -22.80
CA THR A 68 -10.72 -6.22 -22.95
C THR A 68 -9.86 -6.21 -21.68
N TRP A 69 -9.90 -5.12 -20.90
CA TRP A 69 -9.23 -5.03 -19.61
C TRP A 69 -9.83 -5.99 -18.57
N HIS A 70 -11.15 -6.18 -18.62
CA HIS A 70 -11.93 -6.88 -17.59
C HIS A 70 -12.20 -8.36 -17.93
N GLU A 71 -12.49 -8.65 -19.18
CA GLU A 71 -13.03 -9.95 -19.62
C GLU A 71 -11.98 -10.90 -20.18
N ILE A 72 -10.74 -10.43 -20.36
CA ILE A 72 -9.60 -11.25 -20.76
C ILE A 72 -8.68 -11.48 -19.55
N THR A 73 -8.23 -12.72 -19.40
CA THR A 73 -7.18 -13.08 -18.45
C THR A 73 -5.84 -13.04 -19.16
N TYR A 74 -4.93 -12.23 -18.64
CA TYR A 74 -3.57 -12.05 -19.16
C TYR A 74 -2.56 -12.61 -18.17
N ILE A 75 -1.58 -13.34 -18.67
CA ILE A 75 -0.53 -13.99 -17.88
C ILE A 75 0.80 -13.68 -18.55
N TRP A 76 1.71 -13.08 -17.79
CA TRP A 76 3.04 -12.72 -18.25
C TRP A 76 4.08 -13.60 -17.57
N THR A 77 5.01 -14.14 -18.35
CA THR A 77 6.10 -14.98 -17.83
C THR A 77 7.44 -14.51 -18.37
N VAL A 78 8.40 -14.26 -17.49
CA VAL A 78 9.82 -14.09 -17.87
C VAL A 78 10.39 -15.49 -18.12
N LYS A 79 10.51 -15.87 -19.39
CA LYS A 79 10.87 -17.24 -19.82
C LYS A 79 12.36 -17.51 -19.72
N THR A 80 13.17 -16.52 -20.05
CA THR A 80 14.63 -16.60 -20.12
C THR A 80 15.23 -15.31 -19.55
N GLY A 81 16.52 -15.37 -19.21
CA GLY A 81 17.28 -14.25 -18.68
C GLY A 81 17.89 -14.58 -17.30
N PRO A 82 18.53 -13.59 -16.66
CA PRO A 82 18.93 -13.68 -15.26
C PRO A 82 17.76 -14.10 -14.36
N ALA A 83 18.08 -14.86 -13.30
CA ALA A 83 17.08 -15.36 -12.37
C ALA A 83 16.40 -14.21 -11.62
N MET A 84 15.08 -14.21 -11.58
CA MET A 84 14.25 -13.23 -10.88
C MET A 84 13.90 -13.76 -9.48
N SER A 85 14.15 -12.96 -8.44
CA SER A 85 13.76 -13.28 -7.06
C SER A 85 13.56 -12.02 -6.24
N PHE A 86 12.62 -12.07 -5.30
CA PHE A 86 12.53 -11.07 -4.23
C PHE A 86 13.62 -11.35 -3.19
N GLU A 87 14.39 -10.33 -2.80
CA GLU A 87 15.40 -10.44 -1.73
C GLU A 87 14.70 -10.69 -0.39
N ARG A 88 13.58 -10.01 -0.15
CA ARG A 88 12.76 -10.28 1.03
C ARG A 88 11.91 -11.52 0.78
N ALA A 89 12.14 -12.56 1.60
CA ALA A 89 11.27 -13.72 1.73
C ALA A 89 9.85 -13.20 2.02
N PRO A 90 8.95 -13.23 1.04
CA PRO A 90 7.96 -12.17 0.99
C PRO A 90 6.87 -12.33 2.05
N PHE A 91 6.40 -11.20 2.60
CA PHE A 91 5.02 -10.99 3.05
C PHE A 91 4.44 -12.04 4.00
N LEU A 92 4.23 -11.64 5.27
CA LEU A 92 3.79 -12.53 6.35
C LEU A 92 2.54 -13.33 5.95
N ASN A 93 1.69 -12.69 5.14
CA ASN A 93 0.35 -13.15 4.84
C ASN A 93 0.10 -13.54 3.38
N MET A 94 1.16 -13.71 2.60
CA MET A 94 1.06 -14.15 1.20
C MET A 94 1.30 -15.66 1.04
N PRO A 95 0.48 -16.37 0.22
CA PRO A 95 0.72 -17.76 -0.12
C PRO A 95 2.12 -17.97 -0.71
N PRO A 96 2.88 -19.00 -0.29
CA PRO A 96 4.19 -19.31 -0.86
C PRO A 96 4.20 -19.45 -2.39
N GLU A 97 3.12 -19.98 -2.96
CA GLU A 97 2.97 -20.19 -4.41
C GLU A 97 2.82 -18.89 -5.20
N TRP A 98 2.46 -17.79 -4.54
CA TRP A 98 2.28 -16.48 -5.17
C TRP A 98 3.58 -15.70 -5.28
N LYS A 99 4.62 -16.11 -4.55
CA LYS A 99 5.91 -15.41 -4.35
C LYS A 99 6.87 -15.47 -5.54
N ALA A 100 6.38 -15.80 -6.73
CA ALA A 100 7.19 -15.91 -7.95
C ALA A 100 7.39 -14.54 -8.63
N ALA A 101 8.62 -14.02 -8.62
CA ALA A 101 9.02 -12.72 -9.19
C ALA A 101 9.11 -12.68 -10.74
N GLY A 102 8.87 -13.80 -11.43
CA GLY A 102 8.91 -13.91 -12.90
C GLY A 102 7.56 -14.18 -13.56
N LEU A 103 6.48 -14.14 -12.78
CA LEU A 103 5.12 -14.39 -13.22
C LEU A 103 4.30 -13.15 -12.88
N TYR A 104 3.40 -12.70 -13.75
CA TYR A 104 2.53 -11.52 -13.54
C TYR A 104 1.15 -11.76 -14.16
N TYR A 105 0.12 -11.06 -13.68
CA TYR A 105 -1.25 -11.21 -14.17
C TYR A 105 -1.88 -9.87 -14.51
N GLY A 106 -2.79 -9.87 -15.47
CA GLY A 106 -3.62 -8.72 -15.82
C GLY A 106 -3.10 -7.90 -17.02
N PRO A 107 -3.92 -6.95 -17.50
CA PRO A 107 -3.75 -6.31 -18.80
C PRO A 107 -2.55 -5.35 -18.89
N GLU A 108 -2.05 -4.86 -17.76
CA GLU A 108 -0.86 -4.01 -17.69
C GLU A 108 -0.04 -4.36 -16.45
N VAL A 109 1.27 -4.48 -16.63
CA VAL A 109 2.20 -4.89 -15.58
C VAL A 109 3.44 -4.00 -15.60
N ALA A 110 4.06 -3.85 -14.45
CA ALA A 110 5.39 -3.27 -14.31
C ALA A 110 6.34 -4.35 -13.78
N ILE A 111 7.48 -4.51 -14.45
CA ILE A 111 8.51 -5.49 -14.10
C ILE A 111 9.78 -4.74 -13.72
N VAL A 112 10.38 -5.12 -12.58
CA VAL A 112 11.68 -4.58 -12.16
C VAL A 112 12.76 -5.63 -12.36
N PHE A 113 13.68 -5.34 -13.27
CA PHE A 113 14.84 -6.19 -13.55
C PHE A 113 16.03 -5.70 -12.74
N ASP A 114 16.51 -6.53 -11.80
CA ASP A 114 17.59 -6.17 -10.87
C ASP A 114 18.99 -6.49 -11.41
N GLN A 115 19.08 -7.36 -12.43
CA GLN A 115 20.34 -7.74 -13.09
C GLN A 115 20.40 -7.26 -14.55
N PRO A 116 21.59 -6.93 -15.06
CA PRO A 116 21.77 -6.71 -16.49
C PRO A 116 21.63 -8.02 -17.27
N GLY A 117 21.02 -7.96 -18.45
CA GLY A 117 20.78 -9.12 -19.28
C GLY A 117 19.68 -8.90 -20.31
N THR A 118 19.43 -9.95 -21.09
CA THR A 118 18.32 -10.01 -22.04
C THR A 118 17.27 -10.94 -21.46
N TYR A 119 16.03 -10.46 -21.40
CA TYR A 119 14.89 -11.17 -20.84
C TYR A 119 13.84 -11.39 -21.93
N ASP A 120 13.44 -12.63 -22.15
CA ASP A 120 12.30 -12.94 -23.02
C ASP A 120 11.04 -13.03 -22.18
N ILE A 121 10.03 -12.26 -22.58
CA ILE A 121 8.76 -12.12 -21.88
C ILE A 121 7.67 -12.68 -22.76
N GLU A 122 6.94 -13.67 -22.25
CA GLU A 122 5.79 -14.28 -22.90
C GLU A 122 4.50 -13.69 -22.30
N LEU A 123 3.56 -13.33 -23.16
CA LEU A 123 2.20 -12.97 -22.80
C LEU A 123 1.26 -14.04 -23.35
N TYR A 124 0.51 -14.68 -22.47
CA TYR A 124 -0.64 -15.52 -22.78
C TYR A 124 -1.93 -14.79 -22.40
N ALA A 125 -2.93 -14.82 -23.26
CA ALA A 125 -4.21 -14.16 -23.06
C ALA A 125 -5.36 -15.09 -23.42
N VAL A 126 -6.42 -15.12 -22.62
CA VAL A 126 -7.60 -15.98 -22.84
C VAL A 126 -8.89 -15.32 -22.34
N ASP A 127 -9.96 -15.38 -23.14
CA ASP A 127 -11.29 -14.90 -22.74
C ASP A 127 -12.15 -15.99 -22.06
N GLN A 128 -13.33 -15.61 -21.56
CA GLN A 128 -14.27 -16.53 -20.90
C GLN A 128 -14.80 -17.68 -21.79
N PHE A 129 -14.70 -17.54 -23.11
CA PHE A 129 -15.14 -18.54 -24.09
C PHE A 129 -14.01 -19.49 -24.48
N GLY A 130 -12.79 -19.24 -23.99
CA GLY A 130 -11.60 -20.02 -24.29
C GLY A 130 -10.93 -19.64 -25.60
N ASN A 131 -11.24 -18.49 -26.20
CA ASN A 131 -10.42 -17.96 -27.29
C ASN A 131 -9.12 -17.42 -26.69
N ASP A 132 -7.99 -17.87 -27.19
CA ASP A 132 -6.69 -17.55 -26.64
C ASP A 132 -5.69 -17.05 -27.69
N GLY A 133 -4.69 -16.33 -27.21
CA GLY A 133 -3.61 -15.76 -27.99
C GLY A 133 -2.32 -15.72 -27.18
N MET A 134 -1.19 -15.80 -27.87
CA MET A 134 0.12 -15.76 -27.24
C MET A 134 1.08 -14.93 -28.09
N THR A 135 1.96 -14.19 -27.42
CA THR A 135 3.03 -13.43 -28.07
C THR A 135 4.24 -13.31 -27.14
N THR A 136 5.37 -12.85 -27.68
CA THR A 136 6.59 -12.64 -26.90
C THR A 136 7.21 -11.29 -27.23
N THR A 137 7.98 -10.74 -26.30
CA THR A 137 8.85 -9.59 -26.52
C THR A 137 10.16 -9.77 -25.76
N THR A 138 11.16 -8.98 -26.09
CA THR A 138 12.47 -9.01 -25.45
C THR A 138 12.77 -7.66 -24.80
N VAL A 139 13.25 -7.69 -23.56
CA VAL A 139 13.76 -6.51 -22.84
C VAL A 139 15.26 -6.68 -22.60
N VAL A 140 16.03 -5.66 -22.95
CA VAL A 140 17.48 -5.62 -22.73
C VAL A 140 17.78 -4.62 -21.61
N VAL A 141 18.43 -5.10 -20.56
CA VAL A 141 18.81 -4.32 -19.38
C VAL A 141 20.33 -4.18 -19.35
N ALA A 142 20.81 -2.95 -19.42
CA ALA A 142 22.23 -2.63 -19.41
C ALA A 142 22.83 -2.69 -18.00
N ASN A 143 24.16 -2.92 -17.94
CA ASN A 143 24.92 -2.92 -16.70
C ASN A 143 25.14 -1.48 -16.20
N ALA A 144 24.81 -1.23 -14.93
CA ALA A 144 25.01 0.05 -14.26
C ALA A 144 26.48 0.51 -14.26
N ASP A 145 27.45 -0.39 -14.10
CA ASP A 145 28.87 -0.04 -14.14
C ASP A 145 29.34 0.37 -15.55
N GLY A 146 28.64 -0.10 -16.59
CA GLY A 146 28.85 0.33 -17.96
C GLY A 146 28.21 1.69 -18.26
N ARG A 147 27.02 1.96 -17.70
CA ARG A 147 26.33 3.26 -17.84
C ARG A 147 27.00 4.35 -17.03
N PHE A 148 27.41 4.03 -15.81
CA PHE A 148 28.04 4.92 -14.83
C PHE A 148 29.46 4.41 -14.56
N PRO A 149 30.42 4.67 -15.46
CA PRO A 149 31.80 4.27 -15.23
C PRO A 149 32.32 4.87 -13.91
N GLY A 150 33.45 4.37 -13.40
CA GLY A 150 34.01 4.88 -12.15
C GLY A 150 34.19 6.39 -12.13
N THR A 151 34.57 7.00 -13.26
CA THR A 151 34.68 8.45 -13.41
C THR A 151 33.37 9.20 -13.20
N ASP A 152 32.21 8.55 -13.32
CA ASP A 152 30.87 9.11 -13.10
C ASP A 152 30.21 8.54 -11.83
N THR A 153 30.99 7.83 -11.01
CA THR A 153 30.55 7.27 -9.73
C THR A 153 31.26 7.94 -8.56
N ILE A 154 30.49 8.32 -7.54
CA ILE A 154 30.99 8.82 -6.26
C ILE A 154 30.68 7.78 -5.18
N CYS A 155 31.68 7.37 -4.40
CA CYS A 155 31.54 6.44 -3.28
C CYS A 155 31.78 7.15 -1.95
N TYR A 156 30.82 7.12 -1.04
CA TYR A 156 30.93 7.67 0.31
C TYR A 156 31.05 6.56 1.36
N SER A 157 32.12 6.61 2.16
CA SER A 157 32.37 5.67 3.26
C SER A 157 32.92 6.37 4.49
N GLN A 158 32.53 5.89 5.68
CA GLN A 158 33.13 6.27 6.96
C GLN A 158 34.19 5.25 7.42
N THR A 159 34.44 4.20 6.64
CA THR A 159 35.26 3.04 7.05
C THR A 159 36.30 2.66 6.00
N ASP A 160 35.88 1.99 4.92
CA ASP A 160 36.75 1.56 3.81
C ASP A 160 36.06 1.71 2.44
N PHE A 161 36.81 1.47 1.36
CA PHE A 161 36.29 1.50 -0.01
C PHE A 161 36.30 0.11 -0.68
N ASN A 162 36.26 -0.96 0.11
CA ASN A 162 36.24 -2.31 -0.42
C ASN A 162 34.95 -2.57 -1.21
N GLY A 163 35.10 -3.00 -2.47
CA GLY A 163 33.96 -3.20 -3.39
C GLY A 163 33.44 -1.91 -4.05
N ALA A 164 34.14 -0.78 -3.92
CA ALA A 164 33.85 0.41 -4.72
C ALA A 164 34.22 0.17 -6.20
N PRO A 165 33.44 0.67 -7.18
CA PRO A 165 33.80 0.59 -8.59
C PRO A 165 35.17 1.20 -8.87
N ALA A 166 35.94 0.56 -9.76
CA ALA A 166 37.27 1.02 -10.11
C ALA A 166 37.23 2.42 -10.73
N GLY A 167 38.07 3.34 -10.22
CA GLY A 167 38.11 4.74 -10.68
C GLY A 167 37.02 5.65 -10.07
N ALA A 168 36.18 5.14 -9.15
CA ALA A 168 35.21 5.95 -8.43
C ALA A 168 35.88 7.08 -7.63
N THR A 169 35.21 8.23 -7.58
CA THR A 169 35.58 9.32 -6.66
C THR A 169 35.25 8.88 -5.24
N GLN A 170 36.26 8.71 -4.39
CA GLN A 170 36.12 8.22 -3.02
C GLN A 170 36.12 9.38 -2.02
N VAL A 171 35.10 9.48 -1.18
CA VAL A 171 34.95 10.55 -0.19
C VAL A 171 34.66 9.98 1.20
N THR A 172 35.14 10.67 2.24
CA THR A 172 35.03 10.21 3.65
C THR A 172 34.26 11.15 4.57
N SER A 173 33.73 12.25 4.04
CA SER A 173 32.90 13.18 4.80
C SER A 173 31.74 13.69 3.95
N PHE A 174 30.68 14.12 4.62
CA PHE A 174 29.51 14.67 3.97
C PHE A 174 29.83 15.96 3.19
N ALA A 175 30.68 16.84 3.72
CA ALA A 175 31.14 18.03 3.00
C ALA A 175 31.91 17.67 1.71
N ALA A 176 32.71 16.60 1.73
CA ALA A 176 33.39 16.11 0.53
C ALA A 176 32.41 15.47 -0.47
N LEU A 177 31.38 14.77 0.01
CA LEU A 177 30.30 14.26 -0.85
C LEU A 177 29.56 15.41 -1.57
N SER A 178 29.11 16.42 -0.82
CA SER A 178 28.45 17.59 -1.41
C SER A 178 29.34 18.28 -2.45
N SER A 179 30.63 18.45 -2.13
CA SER A 179 31.60 19.05 -3.05
C SER A 179 31.82 18.18 -4.30
N ALA A 180 31.88 16.86 -4.15
CA ALA A 180 32.05 15.93 -5.26
C ALA A 180 30.84 15.95 -6.20
N ILE A 181 29.62 16.02 -5.65
CA ILE A 181 28.37 16.18 -6.43
C ILE A 181 28.40 17.52 -7.18
N ALA A 182 28.69 18.62 -6.49
CA ALA A 182 28.72 19.96 -7.07
C ALA A 182 29.73 20.12 -8.22
N ASN A 183 30.83 19.36 -8.18
CA ASN A 183 31.91 19.45 -9.18
C ASN A 183 31.72 18.53 -10.39
N LYS A 184 30.64 17.75 -10.47
CA LYS A 184 30.36 16.92 -11.66
C LYS A 184 29.82 17.78 -12.79
N ALA A 185 30.62 17.94 -13.84
CA ALA A 185 30.25 18.68 -15.04
C ALA A 185 29.63 17.75 -16.09
N GLY A 186 28.30 17.80 -16.23
CA GLY A 186 27.54 17.09 -17.28
C GLY A 186 27.47 15.56 -17.10
N GLY A 187 26.50 14.94 -17.78
CA GLY A 187 26.29 13.49 -17.75
C GLY A 187 25.59 12.97 -16.50
N ASP A 188 25.13 11.71 -16.55
CA ASP A 188 24.44 11.05 -15.45
C ASP A 188 25.44 10.55 -14.40
N VAL A 189 25.19 10.86 -13.14
CA VAL A 189 26.07 10.53 -12.01
C VAL A 189 25.41 9.48 -11.12
N ARG A 190 26.23 8.57 -10.60
CA ARG A 190 25.86 7.57 -9.59
C ARG A 190 26.54 7.85 -8.25
N VAL A 191 25.78 7.85 -7.16
CA VAL A 191 26.31 7.99 -5.79
C VAL A 191 26.06 6.70 -5.01
N LEU A 192 27.10 6.14 -4.42
CA LEU A 192 27.06 4.89 -3.66
C LEU A 192 27.53 5.08 -2.22
N PHE A 193 26.79 4.52 -1.27
CA PHE A 193 27.11 4.52 0.16
C PHE A 193 27.67 3.16 0.58
N ARG A 194 28.69 3.15 1.44
CA ARG A 194 29.32 1.90 1.89
C ARG A 194 28.35 1.06 2.71
N ALA A 195 28.07 -0.16 2.28
CA ALA A 195 27.27 -1.12 3.04
C ALA A 195 27.85 -1.33 4.47
N GLY A 196 26.97 -1.44 5.46
CA GLY A 196 27.30 -1.59 6.88
C GLY A 196 27.64 -0.28 7.61
N ASN A 197 27.70 0.87 6.93
CA ASN A 197 27.91 2.16 7.60
C ASN A 197 26.58 2.79 8.04
N ASP A 198 26.59 3.45 9.20
CA ASP A 198 25.49 4.26 9.72
C ASP A 198 25.81 5.74 9.51
N PHE A 199 25.08 6.41 8.62
CA PHE A 199 25.32 7.80 8.25
C PHE A 199 24.49 8.81 9.05
N ARG A 200 23.70 8.37 10.05
CA ARG A 200 22.77 9.27 10.76
C ARG A 200 23.44 10.44 11.47
N SER A 201 24.65 10.25 12.00
CA SER A 201 25.44 11.33 12.61
C SER A 201 26.28 12.12 11.61
N ALA A 202 26.52 11.57 10.41
CA ALA A 202 27.43 12.13 9.42
C ALA A 202 26.70 13.00 8.38
N ILE A 203 25.44 12.69 8.07
CA ILE A 203 24.61 13.44 7.14
C ILE A 203 23.62 14.28 7.94
N THR A 204 23.89 15.58 8.02
CA THR A 204 23.12 16.52 8.86
C THR A 204 22.27 17.50 8.05
N SER A 205 22.33 17.43 6.72
CA SER A 205 21.50 18.23 5.82
C SER A 205 21.15 17.46 4.55
N GLN A 206 20.32 18.06 3.71
CA GLN A 206 19.88 17.48 2.45
C GLN A 206 21.08 17.18 1.52
N ILE A 207 21.05 16.01 0.87
CA ILE A 207 21.90 15.71 -0.27
C ILE A 207 21.27 16.39 -1.48
N ASN A 208 21.88 17.49 -1.91
CA ASN A 208 21.36 18.31 -2.99
C ASN A 208 21.72 17.70 -4.35
N LEU A 209 20.75 17.03 -4.99
CA LEU A 209 20.91 16.37 -6.29
C LEU A 209 20.65 17.33 -7.46
N THR A 210 20.38 18.61 -7.19
CA THR A 210 20.13 19.62 -8.24
C THR A 210 21.39 20.05 -8.97
N GLN A 211 22.55 19.84 -8.34
CA GLN A 211 23.84 20.34 -8.80
C GLN A 211 24.50 19.44 -9.86
N ALA A 212 23.99 18.22 -10.05
CA ALA A 212 24.44 17.26 -11.05
C ALA A 212 23.25 16.43 -11.54
N ASN A 213 23.35 15.76 -12.69
CA ASN A 213 22.29 14.84 -13.11
C ASN A 213 22.41 13.51 -12.36
N ILE A 214 21.99 13.45 -11.10
CA ILE A 214 22.05 12.20 -10.34
C ILE A 214 20.97 11.24 -10.84
N ALA A 215 21.39 10.17 -11.51
CA ALA A 215 20.49 9.14 -12.05
C ALA A 215 20.39 7.91 -11.14
N ALA A 216 21.33 7.74 -10.20
CA ALA A 216 21.39 6.57 -9.33
C ALA A 216 21.96 6.88 -7.94
N LEU A 217 21.26 6.41 -6.92
CA LEU A 217 21.65 6.42 -5.51
C LEU A 217 21.58 4.99 -4.97
N GLY A 218 22.65 4.46 -4.41
CA GLY A 218 22.57 3.13 -3.81
C GLY A 218 23.73 2.75 -2.94
N SER A 219 24.01 1.45 -2.81
CA SER A 219 25.09 0.95 -1.96
C SER A 219 26.24 0.32 -2.75
N PHE A 220 27.43 0.28 -2.14
CA PHE A 220 28.55 -0.53 -2.62
C PHE A 220 29.15 -1.40 -1.50
N GLY A 221 29.91 -2.42 -1.91
CA GLY A 221 30.50 -3.40 -0.99
C GLY A 221 29.48 -4.38 -0.43
N SER A 222 29.93 -5.25 0.47
CA SER A 222 29.10 -6.27 1.13
C SER A 222 28.72 -5.86 2.56
N GLY A 223 27.61 -6.42 3.07
CA GLY A 223 27.13 -6.19 4.43
C GLY A 223 25.66 -5.74 4.46
N ALA A 224 25.22 -5.27 5.63
CA ALA A 224 23.89 -4.68 5.80
C ALA A 224 23.72 -3.42 4.94
N LYS A 225 22.47 -3.08 4.57
CA LYS A 225 22.17 -1.83 3.85
C LYS A 225 22.70 -0.64 4.66
N PRO A 226 23.37 0.35 4.03
CA PRO A 226 23.80 1.55 4.72
C PRO A 226 22.60 2.32 5.26
N ILE A 227 22.72 2.84 6.48
CA ILE A 227 21.64 3.60 7.12
C ILE A 227 21.77 5.07 6.73
N ILE A 228 20.75 5.60 6.06
CA ILE A 228 20.63 6.99 5.65
C ILE A 228 19.59 7.69 6.55
N PRO A 229 19.91 8.83 7.17
CA PRO A 229 18.92 9.55 8.00
C PRO A 229 17.82 10.18 7.14
N LEU A 230 16.63 10.29 7.71
CA LEU A 230 15.71 11.35 7.35
C LEU A 230 15.99 12.58 8.20
N LEU A 231 15.86 13.74 7.56
CA LEU A 231 15.91 15.00 8.26
C LEU A 231 14.60 15.21 9.01
N LYS A 232 14.67 15.91 10.14
CA LYS A 232 13.47 16.41 10.80
C LYS A 232 12.69 17.27 9.83
N GLN A 233 11.38 17.03 9.75
CA GLN A 233 10.46 17.91 9.05
C GLN A 233 10.32 19.24 9.79
N SER A 234 10.58 20.33 9.09
CA SER A 234 10.33 21.71 9.50
C SER A 234 9.04 22.23 8.86
N ALA A 235 8.64 23.43 9.23
CA ALA A 235 7.54 24.17 8.60
C ALA A 235 7.68 24.33 7.07
N SER A 236 8.89 24.18 6.50
CA SER A 236 9.06 24.17 5.04
C SER A 236 8.68 22.80 4.47
N PRO A 237 7.68 22.73 3.56
CA PRO A 237 7.24 21.46 2.97
C PRO A 237 8.32 20.80 2.11
N ASN A 238 9.40 21.50 1.77
CA ASN A 238 10.43 21.05 0.82
C ASN A 238 11.57 20.25 1.44
N GLN A 239 11.46 19.84 2.70
CA GLN A 239 12.51 19.05 3.32
C GLN A 239 12.41 17.58 2.91
N CYS A 240 13.54 17.06 2.45
CA CYS A 240 13.75 15.66 2.12
C CYS A 240 15.25 15.38 2.22
N ILE A 241 15.63 14.10 2.32
CA ILE A 241 17.06 13.76 2.34
C ILE A 241 17.67 13.86 0.94
N PHE A 242 16.90 13.53 -0.10
CA PHE A 242 17.30 13.58 -1.51
C PHE A 242 16.60 14.75 -2.21
N GLY A 243 17.27 15.90 -2.24
CA GLY A 243 16.75 17.14 -2.83
C GLY A 243 16.82 17.13 -4.34
N LEU A 244 15.69 17.34 -5.02
CA LEU A 244 15.58 17.19 -6.46
C LEU A 244 14.95 18.43 -7.11
N SER A 245 15.46 18.88 -8.26
CA SER A 245 14.91 20.07 -8.96
C SER A 245 14.91 19.99 -10.48
N GLN A 246 15.41 18.91 -11.08
CA GLN A 246 15.48 18.81 -12.55
C GLN A 246 14.35 17.93 -13.07
N GLU A 247 13.55 18.48 -13.99
CA GLU A 247 12.54 17.74 -14.75
C GLU A 247 13.20 16.79 -15.75
N GLY A 248 12.55 15.66 -16.03
CA GLY A 248 12.88 14.77 -17.15
C GLY A 248 13.95 13.70 -16.92
N ASN A 249 14.52 13.58 -15.72
CA ASN A 249 15.52 12.54 -15.42
C ASN A 249 14.93 11.38 -14.59
N GLU A 250 15.32 10.15 -14.92
CA GLU A 250 15.04 8.95 -14.14
C GLU A 250 16.01 8.87 -12.94
N LEU A 251 15.45 8.77 -11.73
CA LEU A 251 16.20 8.55 -10.49
C LEU A 251 15.94 7.13 -9.97
N LYS A 252 17.03 6.38 -9.81
CA LYS A 252 17.03 5.07 -9.15
C LYS A 252 17.57 5.21 -7.73
N VAL A 253 16.86 4.69 -6.75
CA VAL A 253 17.28 4.61 -5.33
C VAL A 253 17.24 3.15 -4.92
N TYR A 254 18.38 2.57 -4.55
CA TYR A 254 18.43 1.12 -4.31
C TYR A 254 19.35 0.66 -3.18
N ASN A 255 18.97 -0.43 -2.52
CA ASN A 255 19.74 -1.06 -1.44
C ASN A 255 20.08 -0.11 -0.27
N LEU A 256 19.16 0.79 0.12
CA LEU A 256 19.34 1.72 1.25
C LEU A 256 18.37 1.41 2.40
N ASP A 257 18.79 1.68 3.63
CA ASP A 257 17.93 1.71 4.80
C ASP A 257 17.74 3.15 5.26
N ILE A 258 16.58 3.73 4.97
CA ILE A 258 16.27 5.13 5.19
C ILE A 258 15.44 5.26 6.47
N ARG A 259 15.98 5.94 7.49
CA ARG A 259 15.40 5.97 8.85
C ARG A 259 15.22 7.38 9.38
N GLY A 260 14.00 7.71 9.78
CA GLY A 260 13.69 8.91 10.56
C GLY A 260 13.57 8.65 12.05
N GLY A 261 12.97 9.61 12.76
CA GLY A 261 12.89 9.62 14.22
C GLY A 261 11.58 9.10 14.81
N TRP A 262 10.55 8.88 14.00
CA TRP A 262 9.22 8.49 14.51
C TRP A 262 9.20 7.05 15.03
N ASP A 263 8.61 6.85 16.20
CA ASP A 263 8.33 5.54 16.82
C ASP A 263 6.81 5.37 16.90
N ALA A 264 6.24 4.53 16.04
CA ALA A 264 4.79 4.33 15.96
C ALA A 264 4.20 3.54 17.15
N VAL A 265 5.02 2.79 17.90
CA VAL A 265 4.59 2.03 19.09
C VAL A 265 4.38 2.95 20.28
N ARG A 266 5.22 4.00 20.37
CA ARG A 266 5.17 4.98 21.46
C ARG A 266 4.63 6.34 21.04
N GLU A 267 4.42 6.54 19.75
CA GLU A 267 4.02 7.80 19.10
C GLU A 267 4.87 9.00 19.54
N ARG A 268 6.20 8.85 19.38
CA ARG A 268 7.20 9.84 19.79
C ARG A 268 8.29 10.02 18.74
N GLY A 269 9.14 11.03 18.98
CA GLY A 269 10.26 11.38 18.11
C GLY A 269 9.86 12.36 17.03
N PHE A 270 10.85 12.82 16.26
CA PHE A 270 10.58 13.76 15.17
C PHE A 270 10.00 13.06 13.95
N GLN A 271 9.10 13.77 13.28
CA GLN A 271 8.57 13.36 12.00
C GLN A 271 9.68 13.45 10.96
N GLY A 272 10.15 12.31 10.48
CA GLY A 272 11.13 12.27 9.39
C GLY A 272 10.48 12.79 8.11
N ALA A 273 11.09 13.77 7.45
CA ALA A 273 10.59 14.26 6.18
C ALA A 273 10.59 13.14 5.12
N SER A 274 9.82 13.30 4.03
CA SER A 274 9.80 12.30 2.95
C SER A 274 11.24 12.08 2.40
N PRO A 275 11.65 10.85 2.04
CA PRO A 275 12.98 10.61 1.48
C PRO A 275 13.29 11.49 0.27
N ILE A 276 12.25 11.71 -0.53
CA ILE A 276 12.23 12.60 -1.68
C ILE A 276 11.07 13.59 -1.51
N TRP A 277 11.26 14.82 -1.93
CA TRP A 277 10.18 15.79 -2.05
C TRP A 277 10.32 16.47 -3.41
N ARG A 278 9.23 16.55 -4.18
CA ARG A 278 9.28 16.96 -5.58
C ARG A 278 8.02 17.68 -6.02
N ASP A 279 8.26 18.80 -6.70
CA ASP A 279 7.34 19.54 -7.56
C ASP A 279 7.72 19.38 -9.05
N THR A 280 8.24 18.22 -9.48
CA THR A 280 8.76 18.06 -10.86
C THR A 280 8.37 16.73 -11.51
N ASN A 281 8.45 16.67 -12.84
CA ASN A 281 8.12 15.48 -13.65
C ASN A 281 9.34 14.58 -13.76
N SER A 282 9.40 13.49 -13.01
CA SER A 282 10.55 12.59 -13.01
C SER A 282 10.12 11.15 -12.78
N ASP A 283 10.86 10.25 -13.41
CA ASP A 283 10.74 8.83 -13.22
C ASP A 283 11.52 8.41 -11.97
N ILE A 284 10.87 7.69 -11.06
CA ILE A 284 11.45 7.35 -9.75
C ILE A 284 11.27 5.86 -9.47
N LEU A 285 12.38 5.17 -9.25
CA LEU A 285 12.41 3.78 -8.82
C LEU A 285 13.09 3.67 -7.46
N PHE A 286 12.36 3.19 -6.46
CA PHE A 286 12.93 2.62 -5.23
C PHE A 286 12.98 1.10 -5.37
N HIS A 287 14.16 0.50 -5.19
CA HIS A 287 14.33 -0.95 -5.28
C HIS A 287 15.14 -1.48 -4.10
N ARG A 288 14.65 -2.49 -3.37
CA ARG A 288 15.35 -3.08 -2.21
C ARG A 288 15.66 -2.07 -1.10
N CYS A 289 14.83 -1.05 -0.96
CA CYS A 289 14.95 -0.05 0.11
C CYS A 289 14.09 -0.41 1.32
N ARG A 290 14.53 -0.01 2.51
CA ARG A 290 13.69 0.07 3.72
C ARG A 290 13.46 1.54 4.04
N LEU A 291 12.23 1.89 4.40
CA LEU A 291 11.84 3.21 4.91
C LEU A 291 11.13 3.05 6.25
N SER A 292 11.60 3.76 7.27
CA SER A 292 10.98 3.74 8.59
C SER A 292 11.11 5.07 9.34
N GLY A 293 10.22 5.30 10.31
CA GLY A 293 10.29 6.46 11.21
C GLY A 293 10.01 7.79 10.52
N HIS A 294 9.22 7.78 9.44
CA HIS A 294 8.93 8.94 8.60
C HIS A 294 7.55 9.53 8.83
N ASN A 295 7.28 10.70 8.26
CA ASN A 295 5.95 11.28 8.23
C ASN A 295 5.10 10.62 7.13
N THR A 296 5.51 10.87 5.88
CA THR A 296 4.85 10.37 4.68
C THR A 296 5.88 10.15 3.58
N LEU A 297 5.85 9.00 2.89
CA LEU A 297 6.49 8.86 1.58
C LEU A 297 5.54 9.42 0.53
N SER A 298 5.88 10.57 -0.06
CA SER A 298 5.04 11.18 -1.10
C SER A 298 5.55 10.84 -2.50
N SER A 299 4.68 10.28 -3.34
CA SER A 299 4.91 10.22 -4.80
C SER A 299 4.02 11.26 -5.47
N GLN A 300 4.59 12.43 -5.76
CA GLN A 300 3.88 13.55 -6.40
C GLN A 300 4.34 13.68 -7.86
N ALA A 301 3.40 13.72 -8.79
CA ALA A 301 3.64 14.04 -10.20
C ALA A 301 2.92 15.33 -10.60
N ARG A 302 3.49 16.18 -11.46
CA ARG A 302 2.90 17.51 -11.79
C ARG A 302 2.48 17.75 -13.24
N ALA A 303 3.10 17.12 -14.23
CA ALA A 303 2.78 17.23 -15.67
C ALA A 303 3.55 16.15 -16.47
N GLY A 304 3.21 15.95 -17.74
CA GLY A 304 3.89 14.99 -18.63
C GLY A 304 3.76 13.51 -18.22
N ASP A 305 4.43 12.65 -18.97
CA ASP A 305 4.52 11.24 -18.65
C ASP A 305 5.60 11.02 -17.58
N CYS A 306 5.29 10.25 -16.54
CA CYS A 306 6.26 9.89 -15.51
C CYS A 306 5.83 8.63 -14.75
N PHE A 307 6.75 8.03 -13.99
CA PHE A 307 6.44 6.94 -13.08
C PHE A 307 7.01 7.07 -11.67
N PHE A 308 6.34 6.41 -10.73
CA PHE A 308 6.87 6.06 -9.43
C PHE A 308 6.75 4.54 -9.21
N VAL A 309 7.84 3.89 -8.84
CA VAL A 309 7.87 2.46 -8.52
C VAL A 309 8.52 2.24 -7.17
N TRP A 310 7.84 1.52 -6.29
CA TRP A 310 8.41 0.96 -5.06
C TRP A 310 8.50 -0.57 -5.20
N SER A 311 9.70 -1.13 -5.12
CA SER A 311 9.95 -2.53 -5.44
C SER A 311 10.86 -3.23 -4.44
N ASP A 312 10.53 -4.49 -4.12
CA ASP A 312 11.32 -5.39 -3.24
C ASP A 312 11.69 -4.72 -1.90
N GLY A 313 10.82 -3.84 -1.40
CA GLY A 313 11.11 -2.92 -0.30
C GLY A 313 10.09 -2.97 0.83
N GLU A 314 10.43 -2.31 1.93
CA GLU A 314 9.63 -2.24 3.15
C GLU A 314 9.39 -0.78 3.53
N VAL A 315 8.14 -0.45 3.83
CA VAL A 315 7.76 0.83 4.44
C VAL A 315 7.05 0.53 5.75
N THR A 316 7.52 1.11 6.85
CA THR A 316 6.92 0.90 8.18
C THR A 316 7.11 2.11 9.09
N ASP A 317 6.53 2.07 10.29
CA ASP A 317 6.70 3.10 11.34
C ASP A 317 6.51 4.55 10.85
N TRP A 318 5.38 4.84 10.17
CA TRP A 318 5.04 6.20 9.76
C TRP A 318 4.12 6.91 10.76
N GLN A 319 4.15 8.24 10.75
CA GLN A 319 3.23 9.07 11.52
C GLN A 319 1.94 9.36 10.74
N ASN A 320 2.06 9.78 9.48
CA ASN A 320 0.92 10.20 8.66
C ASN A 320 0.54 9.07 7.69
N PHE A 321 1.18 8.96 6.52
CA PHE A 321 0.94 7.85 5.58
C PHE A 321 2.18 6.97 5.43
N GLY A 322 1.99 5.68 5.19
CA GLY A 322 3.08 4.83 4.70
C GLY A 322 3.56 5.38 3.36
N LEU A 323 2.63 5.48 2.41
CA LEU A 323 2.82 6.07 1.10
C LEU A 323 1.55 6.85 0.68
N PHE A 324 1.76 8.10 0.27
CA PHE A 324 0.74 8.96 -0.32
C PHE A 324 1.08 9.26 -1.79
N GLY A 325 0.25 8.78 -2.70
CA GLY A 325 0.40 8.99 -4.14
C GLY A 325 -0.63 9.97 -4.67
N PHE A 326 -0.18 11.05 -5.29
CA PHE A 326 -1.05 12.00 -5.98
C PHE A 326 -0.38 12.46 -7.28
N ALA A 327 -1.19 12.77 -8.27
CA ALA A 327 -0.72 13.41 -9.48
C ALA A 327 -1.56 14.64 -9.82
N SER A 328 -0.92 15.63 -10.40
CA SER A 328 -1.51 16.80 -11.03
C SER A 328 -0.96 16.94 -12.45
N GLY A 329 -1.64 17.76 -13.25
CA GLY A 329 -1.32 18.04 -14.66
C GLY A 329 -1.55 16.86 -15.60
N GLY A 330 -1.54 17.16 -16.91
CA GLY A 330 -1.78 16.14 -17.95
C GLY A 330 -0.64 15.12 -18.10
N GLY A 331 -0.87 14.12 -18.96
CA GLY A 331 0.04 13.01 -19.27
C GLY A 331 -0.33 11.68 -18.63
N VAL A 332 0.47 10.66 -18.92
CA VAL A 332 0.33 9.30 -18.38
C VAL A 332 1.15 9.14 -17.11
N LYS A 333 0.48 8.98 -15.97
CA LYS A 333 1.10 8.79 -14.66
C LYS A 333 1.11 7.32 -14.33
N ARG A 334 2.28 6.75 -14.07
CA ARG A 334 2.42 5.34 -13.69
C ARG A 334 2.84 5.20 -12.24
N PHE A 335 2.15 4.33 -11.51
CA PHE A 335 2.44 4.05 -10.12
C PHE A 335 2.51 2.53 -9.93
N ALA A 336 3.57 2.01 -9.33
CA ALA A 336 3.63 0.59 -9.02
C ALA A 336 4.21 0.27 -7.65
N ILE A 337 3.64 -0.77 -7.02
CA ILE A 337 4.19 -1.43 -5.84
C ILE A 337 4.40 -2.90 -6.22
N ILE A 338 5.64 -3.37 -6.14
CA ILE A 338 6.05 -4.67 -6.70
C ILE A 338 6.84 -5.44 -5.64
N GLY A 339 6.33 -6.58 -5.18
CA GLY A 339 7.01 -7.42 -4.21
C GLY A 339 7.39 -6.62 -2.96
N SER A 340 6.48 -5.87 -2.35
CA SER A 340 6.80 -5.00 -1.23
C SER A 340 5.79 -5.08 -0.10
N ASP A 341 6.24 -4.78 1.11
CA ASP A 341 5.38 -4.63 2.29
C ASP A 341 5.30 -3.17 2.72
N ILE A 342 4.06 -2.68 2.90
CA ILE A 342 3.79 -1.37 3.52
C ILE A 342 2.88 -1.67 4.71
N HIS A 343 3.46 -1.67 5.90
CA HIS A 343 2.78 -2.16 7.09
C HIS A 343 3.07 -1.31 8.30
N GLN A 344 2.05 -1.08 9.12
CA GLN A 344 2.28 -0.55 10.46
C GLN A 344 2.98 -1.60 11.32
N ASN A 345 3.67 -1.14 12.36
CA ASN A 345 4.17 -2.03 13.39
C ASN A 345 2.98 -2.76 14.04
N THR A 346 3.11 -4.06 14.30
CA THR A 346 2.06 -4.85 14.95
C THR A 346 1.77 -4.39 16.38
N ASP A 347 2.62 -3.57 16.97
CA ASP A 347 2.42 -2.96 18.29
C ASP A 347 2.15 -1.45 18.19
N ALA A 348 1.97 -0.90 16.98
CA ALA A 348 1.68 0.53 16.79
C ALA A 348 0.39 0.94 17.52
N ARG A 349 0.30 2.21 17.89
CA ARG A 349 -0.92 2.76 18.50
C ARG A 349 -1.97 3.07 17.43
N GLN A 350 -3.22 2.85 17.78
CA GLN A 350 -4.40 3.34 17.06
C GLN A 350 -4.54 4.82 17.39
N GLY A 351 -4.61 5.68 16.36
CA GLY A 351 -4.76 7.12 16.56
C GLY A 351 -6.10 7.50 17.20
N LYS A 352 -6.41 8.81 17.25
CA LYS A 352 -7.57 9.35 18.00
C LYS A 352 -8.62 10.05 17.12
N ALA A 353 -9.66 10.54 17.80
CA ALA A 353 -10.88 11.23 17.32
C ALA A 353 -10.68 12.47 16.42
N SER A 354 -9.45 12.84 16.13
CA SER A 354 -9.15 14.04 15.37
C SER A 354 -7.81 13.86 14.69
N GLU A 355 -7.72 14.30 13.44
CA GLU A 355 -6.49 14.37 12.64
C GLU A 355 -5.51 15.38 13.25
N GLN A 356 -5.00 15.08 14.45
CA GLN A 356 -4.19 16.02 15.19
C GLN A 356 -2.71 16.01 14.79
N GLN A 357 -2.33 15.21 13.78
CA GLN A 357 -0.97 15.04 13.24
C GLN A 357 0.11 14.77 14.31
N MET A 358 -0.28 14.22 15.46
CA MET A 358 0.63 13.89 16.58
C MET A 358 0.43 12.46 17.10
N SER A 359 -0.29 11.66 16.34
CA SER A 359 -0.55 10.23 16.55
C SER A 359 -0.32 9.52 15.22
N ASN A 360 -0.36 8.18 15.21
CA ASN A 360 -0.45 7.45 13.94
C ASN A 360 -1.78 7.82 13.26
N ALA A 361 -1.73 8.46 12.10
CA ALA A 361 -2.88 9.16 11.54
C ALA A 361 -3.53 8.41 10.37
N HIS A 362 -2.76 7.80 9.47
CA HIS A 362 -3.32 7.11 8.30
C HIS A 362 -2.73 5.72 8.05
N GLY A 363 -3.40 5.01 7.15
CA GLY A 363 -3.04 3.67 6.75
C GLY A 363 -1.83 3.60 5.80
N PRO A 364 -1.52 2.38 5.32
CA PRO A 364 -0.38 2.10 4.46
C PRO A 364 -0.35 2.91 3.16
N LEU A 365 -1.44 2.89 2.40
CA LEU A 365 -1.45 3.47 1.06
C LEU A 365 -2.72 4.28 0.83
N ARG A 366 -2.52 5.51 0.35
CA ARG A 366 -3.54 6.29 -0.34
C ARG A 366 -3.00 6.72 -1.68
N HIS A 367 -3.64 6.28 -2.76
CA HIS A 367 -3.34 6.75 -4.10
C HIS A 367 -4.57 7.46 -4.68
N GLU A 368 -4.46 8.77 -4.88
CA GLU A 368 -5.60 9.61 -5.24
C GLU A 368 -5.89 9.62 -6.74
N GLY A 369 -4.87 9.40 -7.59
CA GLY A 369 -4.97 9.58 -9.04
C GLY A 369 -4.63 11.00 -9.48
N LEU A 370 -5.07 11.39 -10.67
CA LEU A 370 -4.97 12.76 -11.17
C LEU A 370 -5.95 13.66 -10.41
N ASP A 371 -5.52 14.88 -10.11
CA ASP A 371 -6.32 15.93 -9.49
C ASP A 371 -7.73 16.01 -10.08
N GLY A 372 -8.73 15.75 -9.22
CA GLY A 372 -10.14 15.67 -9.58
C GLY A 372 -10.77 17.00 -9.99
N SER A 373 -10.07 18.12 -9.74
CA SER A 373 -10.44 19.46 -10.24
C SER A 373 -10.12 19.67 -11.72
N MET A 374 -9.29 18.80 -12.30
CA MET A 374 -9.02 18.80 -13.73
C MET A 374 -10.10 17.99 -14.45
N THR A 375 -10.64 18.52 -15.55
CA THR A 375 -11.32 17.68 -16.55
C THR A 375 -10.21 16.96 -17.32
N PRO A 376 -9.96 15.66 -17.10
CA PRO A 376 -8.84 14.99 -17.75
C PRO A 376 -9.09 15.00 -19.26
N SER A 377 -8.07 15.40 -20.04
CA SER A 377 -8.16 15.22 -21.48
C SER A 377 -8.15 13.72 -21.80
N ALA A 378 -8.62 13.32 -22.98
CA ALA A 378 -8.67 11.89 -23.36
C ALA A 378 -7.29 11.18 -23.33
N GLY A 379 -6.19 11.93 -23.33
CA GLY A 379 -4.82 11.39 -23.20
C GLY A 379 -4.33 11.20 -21.76
N ASP A 380 -4.96 11.87 -20.79
CA ASP A 380 -4.50 11.89 -19.39
C ASP A 380 -5.01 10.66 -18.64
N ARG A 381 -4.10 9.92 -18.01
CA ARG A 381 -4.39 8.63 -17.39
C ARG A 381 -3.55 8.39 -16.14
N SER A 382 -4.17 7.78 -15.13
CA SER A 382 -3.45 7.18 -13.99
C SER A 382 -3.41 5.66 -14.20
N HIS A 383 -2.23 5.09 -14.38
CA HIS A 383 -1.97 3.67 -14.49
C HIS A 383 -1.33 3.18 -13.19
N VAL A 384 -2.01 2.27 -12.50
CA VAL A 384 -1.63 1.81 -11.16
C VAL A 384 -1.47 0.29 -11.19
N TYR A 385 -0.34 -0.20 -10.71
CA TYR A 385 -0.05 -1.63 -10.66
C TYR A 385 0.39 -2.10 -9.28
N PHE A 386 -0.32 -3.05 -8.71
CA PHE A 386 0.09 -3.72 -7.47
C PHE A 386 0.38 -5.18 -7.77
N HIS A 387 1.57 -5.64 -7.40
CA HIS A 387 1.99 -7.00 -7.62
C HIS A 387 2.71 -7.51 -6.38
N CYS A 388 2.25 -8.62 -5.83
CA CYS A 388 2.85 -9.16 -4.60
C CYS A 388 3.00 -8.07 -3.52
N TYR A 389 1.95 -7.28 -3.30
CA TYR A 389 1.92 -6.20 -2.31
C TYR A 389 1.24 -6.68 -1.02
N ASP A 390 1.91 -6.53 0.12
CA ASP A 390 1.37 -6.84 1.44
C ASP A 390 1.15 -5.58 2.28
N ALA A 391 -0.12 -5.31 2.57
CA ALA A 391 -0.56 -4.14 3.33
C ALA A 391 -1.14 -4.55 4.68
N PHE A 392 -0.76 -3.82 5.73
CA PHE A 392 -1.37 -3.94 7.05
C PHE A 392 -1.59 -2.59 7.70
N SER A 393 -2.86 -2.29 7.92
CA SER A 393 -3.26 -1.22 8.82
C SER A 393 -3.40 -1.76 10.23
N ARG A 394 -3.25 -0.89 11.20
CA ARG A 394 -3.51 -1.13 12.61
C ARG A 394 -4.31 0.01 13.20
N GLY A 395 -4.16 1.22 12.66
CA GLY A 395 -4.91 2.37 13.09
C GLY A 395 -4.72 3.61 12.23
N GLY A 396 -5.45 4.64 12.59
CA GLY A 396 -5.37 5.97 12.02
C GLY A 396 -6.23 6.94 12.82
N TRP A 397 -6.89 7.89 12.16
CA TRP A 397 -7.80 8.83 12.81
C TRP A 397 -9.24 8.64 12.32
N SER A 398 -10.23 9.07 13.09
CA SER A 398 -11.62 9.23 12.64
C SER A 398 -12.29 10.40 13.37
N PRO A 399 -13.33 11.05 12.83
CA PRO A 399 -14.10 12.06 13.57
C PRO A 399 -14.84 11.49 14.80
N GLY A 400 -15.20 10.20 14.76
CA GLY A 400 -15.92 9.50 15.82
C GLY A 400 -15.04 9.08 17.02
N GLY A 401 -13.72 8.98 16.80
CA GLY A 401 -12.76 8.59 17.83
C GLY A 401 -12.85 7.14 18.30
N GLY A 402 -11.92 6.79 19.21
CA GLY A 402 -11.83 5.46 19.80
C GLY A 402 -11.60 4.36 18.75
N GLY A 403 -12.27 3.21 18.92
CA GLY A 403 -12.16 2.06 18.00
C GLY A 403 -12.40 2.41 16.53
N THR A 404 -13.24 3.40 16.23
CA THR A 404 -13.51 3.79 14.82
C THR A 404 -12.32 4.43 14.08
N ALA A 405 -11.21 4.71 14.78
CA ALA A 405 -10.00 5.34 14.25
C ALA A 405 -9.05 4.33 13.59
N ASP A 406 -9.53 3.59 12.59
CA ASP A 406 -8.71 2.69 11.76
C ASP A 406 -8.89 3.01 10.27
N GLN A 407 -7.81 3.46 9.64
CA GLN A 407 -7.83 3.86 8.24
C GLN A 407 -7.59 2.64 7.34
N PRO A 408 -8.06 2.63 6.09
CA PRO A 408 -7.91 1.49 5.21
C PRO A 408 -6.48 1.06 4.96
N ALA A 409 -6.28 -0.26 4.84
CA ALA A 409 -5.01 -0.82 4.40
C ALA A 409 -4.62 -0.24 3.04
N THR A 410 -5.57 -0.04 2.13
CA THR A 410 -5.33 0.64 0.86
C THR A 410 -6.55 1.45 0.40
N ARG A 411 -6.30 2.69 -0.03
CA ARG A 411 -7.25 3.56 -0.71
C ARG A 411 -6.77 3.85 -2.13
N VAL A 412 -7.67 3.72 -3.10
CA VAL A 412 -7.36 4.01 -4.50
C VAL A 412 -8.42 4.90 -5.13
N ASN A 413 -7.98 5.73 -6.07
CA ASN A 413 -8.77 6.70 -6.82
C ASN A 413 -9.59 7.66 -5.93
N SER A 414 -8.98 8.13 -4.84
CA SER A 414 -9.66 9.03 -3.92
C SER A 414 -10.00 10.40 -4.53
N ASN A 415 -9.36 10.85 -5.61
CA ASN A 415 -9.81 12.07 -6.28
C ASN A 415 -11.01 11.86 -7.22
N GLY A 416 -11.54 10.63 -7.33
CA GLY A 416 -12.59 10.33 -8.30
C GLY A 416 -12.12 10.61 -9.74
N THR A 417 -10.86 10.30 -10.04
CA THR A 417 -10.23 10.53 -11.34
C THR A 417 -10.94 9.72 -12.42
N LEU A 418 -11.36 10.38 -13.50
CA LEU A 418 -11.77 9.70 -14.74
C LEU A 418 -10.53 9.10 -15.42
N ASN A 419 -10.63 7.92 -16.02
CA ASN A 419 -9.49 7.17 -16.57
C ASN A 419 -8.45 6.76 -15.53
N TYR A 420 -8.91 6.30 -14.36
CA TYR A 420 -8.08 5.58 -13.40
C TYR A 420 -8.04 4.09 -13.76
N TRP A 421 -6.86 3.62 -14.19
CA TRP A 421 -6.60 2.27 -14.66
C TRP A 421 -5.76 1.55 -13.61
N LEU A 422 -6.29 0.48 -13.03
CA LEU A 422 -5.63 -0.26 -11.96
C LEU A 422 -5.64 -1.75 -12.28
N ASN A 423 -4.49 -2.37 -12.09
CA ASN A 423 -4.35 -3.82 -12.05
C ASN A 423 -3.67 -4.20 -10.73
N ALA A 424 -4.27 -5.12 -9.97
CA ALA A 424 -3.70 -5.65 -8.76
C ALA A 424 -3.70 -7.18 -8.83
N ASP A 425 -2.53 -7.80 -8.66
CA ASP A 425 -2.40 -9.26 -8.60
C ASP A 425 -1.60 -9.75 -7.40
N ARG A 426 -2.09 -10.84 -6.79
CA ARG A 426 -1.41 -11.53 -5.67
C ARG A 426 -1.08 -10.60 -4.51
N CYS A 427 -2.01 -9.75 -4.12
CA CYS A 427 -1.83 -8.84 -2.98
C CYS A 427 -2.54 -9.35 -1.73
N THR A 428 -2.07 -8.92 -0.56
CA THR A 428 -2.67 -9.20 0.74
C THR A 428 -2.98 -7.89 1.44
N PHE A 429 -4.21 -7.71 1.88
CA PHE A 429 -4.65 -6.53 2.61
C PHE A 429 -5.27 -6.96 3.94
N GLU A 430 -4.83 -6.35 5.02
CA GLU A 430 -5.26 -6.70 6.36
C GLU A 430 -5.62 -5.47 7.19
N SER A 431 -6.76 -5.56 7.88
CA SER A 431 -7.27 -4.56 8.82
C SER A 431 -7.63 -3.20 8.17
N GLY A 432 -8.07 -2.24 8.97
CA GLY A 432 -8.75 -1.03 8.51
C GLY A 432 -10.26 -1.10 8.69
N TYR A 433 -10.90 0.06 8.94
CA TYR A 433 -12.37 0.19 8.97
C TYR A 433 -13.03 -0.26 7.66
N ARG A 434 -12.38 0.11 6.55
CA ARG A 434 -12.49 -0.58 5.26
C ARG A 434 -11.14 -1.20 4.98
N VAL A 435 -11.05 -2.46 4.55
CA VAL A 435 -9.72 -3.02 4.26
C VAL A 435 -9.18 -2.43 2.94
N LEU A 436 -9.99 -2.46 1.88
CA LEU A 436 -9.72 -1.84 0.59
C LEU A 436 -10.85 -0.85 0.24
N LYS A 437 -10.49 0.41 -0.02
CA LYS A 437 -11.45 1.48 -0.35
C LYS A 437 -11.22 2.02 -1.77
N ILE A 438 -12.27 2.00 -2.58
CA ILE A 438 -12.34 2.41 -4.00
C ILE A 438 -13.48 3.43 -4.13
N THR A 439 -13.27 4.59 -3.51
CA THR A 439 -14.25 5.67 -3.44
C THR A 439 -13.54 7.01 -3.51
N GLY A 440 -14.27 8.06 -3.85
CA GLY A 440 -13.86 9.46 -3.70
C GLY A 440 -13.48 9.81 -2.26
N GLN A 441 -12.72 10.90 -2.14
CA GLN A 441 -12.15 11.48 -0.92
C GLN A 441 -13.27 12.14 -0.13
N ASP A 442 -14.03 11.26 0.52
CA ASP A 442 -15.03 11.53 1.53
C ASP A 442 -16.31 12.18 0.98
N GLU A 443 -17.45 11.54 1.31
CA GLU A 443 -18.83 11.94 1.00
C GLU A 443 -19.12 13.42 1.35
N TYR A 444 -18.27 14.04 2.19
CA TYR A 444 -18.38 15.40 2.70
C TYR A 444 -17.73 16.49 1.84
N LEU A 445 -16.82 16.15 0.91
CA LEU A 445 -16.14 17.14 0.06
C LEU A 445 -16.74 17.24 -1.35
N GLY A 446 -17.79 16.46 -1.64
CA GLY A 446 -18.48 16.49 -2.93
C GLY A 446 -17.63 15.98 -4.11
N THR A 447 -16.60 15.17 -3.83
CA THR A 447 -15.79 14.52 -4.86
C THR A 447 -16.62 13.45 -5.56
N LEU A 448 -16.91 13.67 -6.85
CA LEU A 448 -17.69 12.73 -7.65
C LEU A 448 -16.95 11.39 -7.83
N ASP A 449 -17.61 10.28 -7.53
CA ASP A 449 -17.14 8.96 -7.96
C ASP A 449 -17.30 8.79 -9.46
N ARG A 450 -16.20 8.43 -10.14
CA ARG A 450 -16.13 8.30 -11.60
C ARG A 450 -15.67 6.90 -12.03
N PRO A 451 -16.18 6.40 -13.17
CA PRO A 451 -15.79 5.10 -13.69
C PRO A 451 -14.33 5.06 -14.15
N GLY A 452 -13.75 3.87 -14.14
CA GLY A 452 -12.39 3.60 -14.65
C GLY A 452 -12.24 2.17 -15.16
N ASN A 453 -11.02 1.63 -15.10
CA ASN A 453 -10.75 0.22 -15.43
C ASN A 453 -9.90 -0.41 -14.33
N LYS A 454 -10.53 -1.13 -13.41
CA LYS A 454 -9.87 -1.64 -12.19
C LYS A 454 -10.07 -3.15 -12.10
N VAL A 455 -8.98 -3.91 -12.06
CA VAL A 455 -9.00 -5.37 -11.89
C VAL A 455 -8.20 -5.76 -10.67
N PHE A 456 -8.82 -6.55 -9.81
CA PHE A 456 -8.22 -7.17 -8.63
C PHE A 456 -8.28 -8.69 -8.83
N ASP A 457 -7.14 -9.34 -8.97
CA ASP A 457 -7.01 -10.76 -9.28
C ASP A 457 -6.14 -11.46 -8.23
N LYS A 458 -6.60 -12.57 -7.65
CA LYS A 458 -5.84 -13.31 -6.62
C LYS A 458 -5.48 -12.41 -5.45
N ILE A 459 -6.49 -11.82 -4.79
CA ILE A 459 -6.28 -10.97 -3.61
C ILE A 459 -6.73 -11.70 -2.35
N VAL A 460 -5.99 -11.54 -1.26
CA VAL A 460 -6.43 -11.93 0.09
C VAL A 460 -6.79 -10.68 0.87
N LEU A 461 -8.01 -10.63 1.40
CA LEU A 461 -8.51 -9.55 2.25
C LEU A 461 -8.89 -10.12 3.61
N MET A 462 -8.37 -9.55 4.69
CA MET A 462 -8.64 -9.98 6.05
C MET A 462 -9.13 -8.83 6.91
N GLY A 463 -10.33 -9.01 7.45
CA GLY A 463 -10.91 -8.09 8.42
C GLY A 463 -10.50 -8.43 9.84
N THR A 464 -10.51 -7.39 10.67
CA THR A 464 -10.14 -7.44 12.09
C THR A 464 -11.24 -6.78 12.94
N THR A 465 -11.01 -6.57 14.24
CA THR A 465 -11.99 -6.00 15.18
C THR A 465 -12.64 -4.68 14.75
N GLU A 466 -11.97 -3.90 13.88
CA GLU A 466 -12.47 -2.61 13.38
C GLU A 466 -13.05 -2.65 11.97
N SER A 467 -12.91 -3.77 11.26
CA SER A 467 -13.30 -3.86 9.86
C SER A 467 -14.82 -3.99 9.74
N GLN A 468 -15.48 -2.96 9.19
CA GLN A 468 -16.88 -3.06 8.83
C GLN A 468 -17.04 -3.70 7.43
N TRP A 469 -16.25 -3.27 6.43
CA TRP A 469 -16.24 -3.90 5.09
C TRP A 469 -14.83 -4.30 4.65
N LEU A 470 -14.68 -5.43 3.93
CA LEU A 470 -13.38 -5.76 3.32
C LEU A 470 -13.15 -4.93 2.05
N VAL A 471 -14.17 -4.79 1.21
CA VAL A 471 -14.14 -3.93 0.03
C VAL A 471 -15.26 -2.90 0.16
N ASP A 472 -14.90 -1.65 -0.05
CA ASP A 472 -15.80 -0.51 -0.21
C ASP A 472 -15.61 0.06 -1.61
N CYS A 473 -16.59 -0.14 -2.49
CA CYS A 473 -16.46 0.22 -3.90
C CYS A 473 -17.66 1.05 -4.39
N ASN A 474 -17.39 2.31 -4.67
CA ASN A 474 -18.38 3.26 -5.19
C ASN A 474 -18.16 3.57 -6.67
N GLN A 475 -17.17 2.94 -7.32
CA GLN A 475 -16.73 3.28 -8.67
C GLN A 475 -16.96 2.14 -9.66
N GLY A 476 -17.68 2.43 -10.74
CA GLY A 476 -17.90 1.52 -11.86
C GLY A 476 -16.63 1.22 -12.65
N GLY A 477 -16.66 0.14 -13.42
CA GLY A 477 -15.50 -0.39 -14.14
C GLY A 477 -14.52 -1.04 -13.18
N THR A 478 -15.05 -1.88 -12.28
CA THR A 478 -14.28 -2.58 -11.25
C THR A 478 -14.60 -4.07 -11.29
N THR A 479 -13.57 -4.92 -11.33
CA THR A 479 -13.71 -6.38 -11.31
C THR A 479 -12.84 -6.99 -10.24
N PHE A 480 -13.44 -7.77 -9.37
CA PHE A 480 -12.76 -8.69 -8.46
C PHE A 480 -12.83 -10.10 -9.02
N ARG A 481 -11.71 -10.81 -9.09
CA ARG A 481 -11.70 -12.22 -9.49
C ARG A 481 -10.71 -13.05 -8.71
N ASN A 482 -11.06 -14.31 -8.45
CA ASN A 482 -10.20 -15.25 -7.72
C ASN A 482 -9.74 -14.72 -6.35
N CYS A 483 -10.56 -13.91 -5.68
CA CYS A 483 -10.21 -13.29 -4.40
C CYS A 483 -10.71 -14.10 -3.21
N LEU A 484 -10.01 -13.98 -2.08
CA LEU A 484 -10.40 -14.52 -0.78
C LEU A 484 -10.68 -13.36 0.17
N GLY A 485 -11.91 -13.26 0.66
CA GLY A 485 -12.29 -12.36 1.75
C GLY A 485 -12.54 -13.16 3.02
N PHE A 486 -11.98 -12.72 4.15
CA PHE A 486 -12.13 -13.40 5.43
C PHE A 486 -12.41 -12.42 6.58
N MET A 487 -13.51 -12.65 7.29
CA MET A 487 -13.83 -12.01 8.57
C MET A 487 -13.69 -13.02 9.72
N ALA A 488 -12.75 -12.77 10.62
CA ALA A 488 -12.49 -13.61 11.78
C ALA A 488 -13.64 -13.57 12.81
N ASN A 489 -13.80 -14.64 13.59
CA ASN A 489 -14.67 -14.63 14.77
C ASN A 489 -14.02 -13.86 15.91
N VAL A 490 -14.04 -12.53 15.84
CA VAL A 490 -13.51 -11.63 16.86
C VAL A 490 -14.54 -10.58 17.26
N PRO A 491 -14.49 -10.04 18.49
CA PRO A 491 -15.33 -8.90 18.87
C PRO A 491 -15.21 -7.77 17.83
N MET A 492 -16.30 -7.05 17.58
CA MET A 492 -16.37 -5.95 16.62
C MET A 492 -16.60 -4.61 17.34
N PHE A 493 -15.82 -3.59 16.99
CA PHE A 493 -15.90 -2.23 17.53
C PHE A 493 -16.37 -1.19 16.51
N SER A 494 -16.51 -1.55 15.24
CA SER A 494 -17.11 -0.69 14.22
C SER A 494 -18.58 -0.39 14.57
N ALA A 495 -18.96 0.89 14.48
CA ALA A 495 -20.26 1.41 14.92
C ALA A 495 -21.37 1.29 13.86
N GLY A 496 -21.31 0.28 12.98
CA GLY A 496 -22.21 0.15 11.84
C GLY A 496 -23.13 -1.06 11.95
N VAL A 497 -24.42 -0.88 11.61
CA VAL A 497 -25.41 -1.96 11.58
C VAL A 497 -25.21 -2.93 10.41
N ASP A 498 -24.56 -2.53 9.31
CA ASP A 498 -24.37 -3.34 8.11
C ASP A 498 -22.91 -3.72 7.87
N GLN A 499 -22.64 -5.02 7.79
CA GLN A 499 -21.34 -5.56 7.43
C GLN A 499 -21.41 -6.28 6.09
N ALA A 500 -20.34 -6.16 5.32
CA ALA A 500 -20.23 -6.78 4.01
C ALA A 500 -18.79 -7.25 3.83
N LEU A 501 -18.59 -8.43 3.24
CA LEU A 501 -17.25 -8.73 2.74
C LEU A 501 -16.97 -7.79 1.57
N PHE A 502 -17.76 -7.87 0.50
CA PHE A 502 -17.67 -6.93 -0.63
C PHE A 502 -18.90 -6.04 -0.69
N ALA A 503 -18.71 -4.72 -0.56
CA ALA A 503 -19.76 -3.72 -0.76
C ALA A 503 -19.54 -2.97 -2.10
N PHE A 504 -20.57 -3.00 -2.95
CA PHE A 504 -20.64 -2.27 -4.20
C PHE A 504 -21.82 -1.29 -4.14
N ASN A 505 -21.55 -0.03 -3.89
CA ASN A 505 -22.59 0.98 -3.70
C ASN A 505 -22.16 2.32 -4.30
N PRO A 506 -22.61 2.72 -5.51
CA PRO A 506 -22.31 4.04 -6.01
C PRO A 506 -23.01 5.06 -5.14
N ASP A 507 -22.25 6.00 -4.59
CA ASP A 507 -22.78 7.08 -3.75
C ASP A 507 -23.75 7.98 -4.54
N ASP A 508 -24.67 8.65 -3.85
CA ASP A 508 -25.66 9.57 -4.41
C ASP A 508 -25.00 10.74 -5.15
N THR A 509 -23.73 11.03 -4.83
CA THR A 509 -22.90 12.04 -5.50
C THR A 509 -22.03 11.48 -6.62
N SER A 510 -22.40 10.36 -7.26
CA SER A 510 -21.64 9.78 -8.36
C SER A 510 -21.92 10.41 -9.73
N ASP A 511 -20.98 10.27 -10.67
CA ASP A 511 -21.20 10.58 -12.09
C ASP A 511 -22.38 9.73 -12.63
N PRO A 512 -23.32 10.29 -13.41
CA PRO A 512 -24.46 9.52 -13.95
C PRO A 512 -24.08 8.27 -14.75
N ASN A 513 -22.87 8.25 -15.33
CA ASN A 513 -22.35 7.10 -16.06
C ASN A 513 -21.71 6.05 -15.16
N ASN A 514 -21.36 6.39 -13.92
CA ASN A 514 -20.69 5.52 -12.97
C ASN A 514 -21.55 4.28 -12.64
N ALA A 515 -22.81 4.50 -12.25
CA ALA A 515 -23.76 3.42 -11.94
C ALA A 515 -24.06 2.49 -13.13
N ASN A 516 -23.91 2.99 -14.37
CA ASN A 516 -24.13 2.21 -15.59
C ASN A 516 -22.88 1.45 -16.06
N THR A 517 -21.71 1.76 -15.49
CA THR A 517 -20.45 1.12 -15.88
C THR A 517 -20.32 -0.22 -15.13
N PRO A 518 -19.94 -1.32 -15.81
CA PRO A 518 -19.92 -2.66 -15.23
C PRO A 518 -19.15 -2.76 -13.91
N VAL A 519 -19.73 -3.49 -12.95
CA VAL A 519 -19.06 -3.95 -11.74
C VAL A 519 -19.19 -5.46 -11.65
N ALA A 520 -18.13 -6.17 -11.26
CA ALA A 520 -18.19 -7.62 -11.23
C ALA A 520 -17.36 -8.27 -10.13
N ALA A 521 -17.82 -9.44 -9.68
CA ALA A 521 -17.09 -10.34 -8.80
C ALA A 521 -17.21 -11.78 -9.31
N TYR A 522 -16.07 -12.42 -9.61
CA TYR A 522 -16.00 -13.76 -10.19
C TYR A 522 -15.15 -14.71 -9.38
N GLY A 523 -15.68 -15.88 -9.05
CA GLY A 523 -14.87 -16.93 -8.46
C GLY A 523 -14.22 -16.57 -7.13
N CYS A 524 -14.80 -15.64 -6.40
CA CYS A 524 -14.32 -15.22 -5.09
C CYS A 524 -14.83 -16.17 -4.01
N THR A 525 -14.05 -16.37 -2.95
CA THR A 525 -14.47 -17.08 -1.74
C THR A 525 -14.57 -16.06 -0.61
N LEU A 526 -15.76 -15.93 -0.03
CA LEU A 526 -16.10 -14.93 0.96
C LEU A 526 -16.54 -15.65 2.23
N VAL A 527 -15.73 -15.55 3.29
CA VAL A 527 -15.90 -16.30 4.53
C VAL A 527 -16.10 -15.33 5.69
N SER A 528 -17.23 -15.45 6.40
CA SER A 528 -17.43 -14.79 7.69
C SER A 528 -17.66 -15.81 8.79
N LEU A 529 -16.86 -15.73 9.85
CA LEU A 529 -17.04 -16.54 11.05
C LEU A 529 -17.67 -15.76 12.21
N LEU A 530 -18.17 -14.56 11.95
CA LEU A 530 -18.81 -13.72 12.96
C LEU A 530 -20.10 -14.37 13.50
N THR A 531 -20.37 -14.09 14.76
CA THR A 531 -21.49 -14.60 15.58
C THR A 531 -22.18 -13.43 16.27
N SER A 532 -23.37 -13.65 16.82
CA SER A 532 -24.09 -12.64 17.62
C SER A 532 -23.33 -12.23 18.89
N ALA A 533 -22.40 -13.07 19.36
CA ALA A 533 -21.56 -12.78 20.51
C ALA A 533 -20.44 -11.77 20.21
N ASN A 534 -20.19 -11.44 18.94
CA ASN A 534 -19.14 -10.49 18.55
C ASN A 534 -19.56 -9.02 18.70
N ASN A 535 -20.82 -8.71 18.99
CA ASN A 535 -21.27 -7.34 19.15
C ASN A 535 -20.80 -6.71 20.48
N ARG A 536 -19.97 -5.66 20.43
CA ARG A 536 -19.58 -4.87 21.61
C ARG A 536 -20.21 -3.47 21.68
N ASN A 537 -20.85 -2.99 20.61
CA ASN A 537 -21.53 -1.69 20.60
C ASN A 537 -23.04 -1.85 20.80
N VAL A 538 -23.71 -0.77 21.23
CA VAL A 538 -25.13 -0.76 21.63
C VAL A 538 -26.07 -0.92 20.41
N GLU A 539 -25.57 -0.73 19.18
CA GLU A 539 -26.30 -1.05 17.96
C GLU A 539 -26.09 -2.52 17.59
N VAL A 540 -27.19 -3.24 17.35
CA VAL A 540 -27.18 -4.70 17.33
C VAL A 540 -26.57 -5.20 16.02
N LEU A 541 -25.28 -5.57 16.05
CA LEU A 541 -24.71 -6.52 15.10
C LEU A 541 -25.49 -7.83 15.24
N THR A 542 -26.48 -8.04 14.39
CA THR A 542 -27.14 -9.32 14.24
C THR A 542 -26.35 -10.13 13.21
N PRO A 543 -26.25 -11.45 13.37
CA PRO A 543 -25.66 -12.30 12.34
C PRO A 543 -26.31 -12.14 10.95
N ASP A 544 -27.54 -11.61 10.90
CA ASP A 544 -28.31 -11.39 9.68
C ASP A 544 -27.93 -10.10 8.92
N ASN A 545 -27.15 -9.20 9.53
CA ASN A 545 -26.67 -7.98 8.88
C ASN A 545 -25.27 -8.13 8.26
N VAL A 546 -24.77 -9.36 8.11
CA VAL A 546 -23.52 -9.66 7.39
C VAL A 546 -23.88 -10.18 6.00
N SER A 547 -23.36 -9.53 4.95
CA SER A 547 -23.51 -9.99 3.57
C SER A 547 -22.17 -10.44 2.98
N GLY A 548 -22.16 -11.50 2.18
CA GLY A 548 -20.99 -11.81 1.36
C GLY A 548 -20.77 -10.69 0.34
N ILE A 549 -21.72 -10.51 -0.56
CA ILE A 549 -21.80 -9.37 -1.47
C ILE A 549 -23.01 -8.50 -1.12
N PHE A 550 -22.75 -7.22 -0.82
CA PHE A 550 -23.76 -6.17 -0.75
C PHE A 550 -23.69 -5.34 -2.03
N GLU A 551 -24.82 -5.19 -2.72
CA GLU A 551 -24.94 -4.33 -3.90
C GLU A 551 -26.19 -3.48 -3.78
N SER A 552 -26.01 -2.18 -4.00
CA SER A 552 -27.10 -1.24 -4.14
C SER A 552 -26.72 -0.18 -5.15
N GLY A 553 -27.55 0.05 -6.17
CA GLY A 553 -27.46 1.24 -7.02
C GLY A 553 -26.63 1.11 -8.30
N PHE A 554 -25.92 0.02 -8.53
CA PHE A 554 -25.33 -0.25 -9.86
C PHE A 554 -26.38 -0.90 -10.79
N ASN A 555 -26.42 -0.45 -12.04
CA ASN A 555 -27.37 -0.96 -13.04
C ASN A 555 -26.81 -2.13 -13.87
N ASN A 556 -25.51 -2.40 -13.75
CA ASN A 556 -24.81 -3.40 -14.56
C ASN A 556 -23.81 -4.17 -13.70
N THR A 557 -24.31 -5.19 -13.01
CA THR A 557 -23.52 -5.99 -12.08
C THR A 557 -23.50 -7.46 -12.47
N THR A 558 -22.32 -8.07 -12.38
CA THR A 558 -22.16 -9.51 -12.62
C THR A 558 -21.48 -10.16 -11.43
N PHE A 559 -22.25 -10.92 -10.65
CA PHE A 559 -21.75 -11.71 -9.53
C PHE A 559 -21.99 -13.18 -9.81
N GLU A 560 -20.93 -13.86 -10.22
CA GLU A 560 -21.04 -15.24 -10.64
C GLU A 560 -19.97 -16.06 -9.93
N ASN A 561 -20.27 -17.36 -9.78
CA ASN A 561 -19.22 -18.31 -9.47
C ASN A 561 -18.55 -18.10 -8.08
N ASN A 562 -19.13 -17.25 -7.24
CA ASN A 562 -18.63 -16.94 -5.91
C ASN A 562 -19.11 -17.98 -4.88
N ILE A 563 -18.29 -18.25 -3.87
CA ILE A 563 -18.66 -19.03 -2.69
C ILE A 563 -18.82 -18.04 -1.53
N GLU A 564 -20.00 -18.01 -0.94
CA GLU A 564 -20.22 -17.36 0.36
C GLU A 564 -20.33 -18.44 1.44
N TYR A 565 -19.58 -18.30 2.52
CA TYR A 565 -19.58 -19.24 3.65
C TYR A 565 -19.68 -18.48 4.97
N MET A 566 -20.87 -18.52 5.56
CA MET A 566 -21.22 -17.78 6.77
C MET A 566 -22.03 -18.71 7.71
N PRO A 567 -21.37 -19.70 8.33
CA PRO A 567 -22.04 -20.79 9.06
C PRO A 567 -22.68 -20.35 10.37
N ASN A 568 -22.30 -19.18 10.87
CA ASN A 568 -22.68 -18.65 12.18
C ASN A 568 -23.85 -17.63 12.11
N GLN A 569 -24.45 -17.44 10.92
CA GLN A 569 -25.67 -16.65 10.76
C GLN A 569 -26.89 -17.36 11.34
N ASN A 570 -27.96 -16.61 11.65
CA ASN A 570 -29.21 -17.25 12.12
C ASN A 570 -29.81 -18.14 11.02
N ALA A 571 -29.64 -17.72 9.75
CA ALA A 571 -29.80 -18.56 8.57
C ALA A 571 -28.41 -18.85 7.96
N PRO A 572 -27.73 -19.96 8.35
CA PRO A 572 -26.39 -20.27 7.88
C PRO A 572 -26.30 -20.36 6.35
N VAL A 573 -25.26 -19.74 5.78
CA VAL A 573 -24.92 -19.86 4.35
C VAL A 573 -23.73 -20.82 4.23
N THR A 574 -24.00 -22.07 3.83
CA THR A 574 -22.96 -23.11 3.68
C THR A 574 -23.17 -23.93 2.40
N PRO A 575 -23.04 -23.32 1.20
CA PRO A 575 -23.26 -24.00 -0.07
C PRO A 575 -22.25 -25.14 -0.32
N VAL A 576 -21.10 -25.07 0.35
CA VAL A 576 -20.06 -26.10 0.38
C VAL A 576 -19.54 -26.26 1.80
N ALA A 577 -19.09 -27.46 2.16
CA ALA A 577 -18.36 -27.67 3.39
C ALA A 577 -16.93 -27.13 3.24
N LEU A 578 -16.59 -26.10 4.00
CA LEU A 578 -15.21 -25.60 4.07
C LEU A 578 -14.51 -26.20 5.29
N ASP A 579 -13.34 -26.82 5.09
CA ASP A 579 -12.48 -27.19 6.22
C ASP A 579 -11.85 -25.92 6.80
N ILE A 580 -12.50 -25.40 7.83
CA ILE A 580 -12.01 -24.29 8.66
C ILE A 580 -11.23 -24.79 9.89
N THR A 581 -11.05 -26.12 10.04
CA THR A 581 -10.45 -26.77 11.20
C THR A 581 -8.97 -27.10 11.03
N THR A 582 -8.47 -27.16 9.79
CA THR A 582 -7.05 -27.39 9.49
C THR A 582 -6.40 -26.19 8.77
N PRO A 583 -6.14 -25.07 9.44
CA PRO A 583 -5.79 -23.88 8.70
C PRO A 583 -4.27 -23.70 8.57
N SER A 584 -3.79 -23.56 7.34
CA SER A 584 -2.43 -23.11 7.04
C SER A 584 -2.45 -22.16 5.85
N GLY A 585 -1.83 -20.99 5.99
CA GLY A 585 -1.57 -20.10 4.87
C GLY A 585 -1.32 -18.65 5.28
N VAL A 586 -2.18 -18.09 6.12
CA VAL A 586 -2.11 -16.68 6.56
C VAL A 586 -2.25 -16.58 8.07
N SER A 587 -1.44 -15.75 8.73
CA SER A 587 -1.52 -15.50 10.18
C SER A 587 -1.78 -14.01 10.45
N PRO A 588 -2.96 -13.64 10.93
CA PRO A 588 -3.30 -12.26 11.23
C PRO A 588 -2.26 -11.60 12.16
N ARG A 589 -1.83 -10.40 11.77
CA ARG A 589 -0.90 -9.53 12.48
C ARG A 589 -1.59 -8.72 13.57
N PHE A 590 -2.90 -8.50 13.47
CA PHE A 590 -3.64 -7.70 14.43
C PHE A 590 -3.68 -8.31 15.85
N GLN A 591 -2.93 -7.69 16.76
CA GLN A 591 -2.76 -8.15 18.16
C GLN A 591 -3.81 -7.60 19.15
N GLY A 592 -4.86 -6.93 18.67
CA GLY A 592 -5.85 -6.27 19.51
C GLY A 592 -5.67 -4.75 19.56
N MET A 593 -6.64 -4.07 20.18
CA MET A 593 -6.69 -2.60 20.21
C MET A 593 -5.59 -2.00 21.08
N ALA A 594 -5.04 -0.87 20.65
CA ALA A 594 -3.95 -0.19 21.34
C ALA A 594 -4.12 1.32 21.28
N GLU A 595 -4.86 1.89 22.22
CA GLU A 595 -5.20 3.31 22.20
C GLU A 595 -3.99 4.25 22.25
N SER A 596 -4.06 5.32 21.46
CA SER A 596 -3.17 6.49 21.52
C SER A 596 -3.47 7.37 22.74
N VAL A 597 -2.50 8.21 23.11
CA VAL A 597 -2.63 9.23 24.15
C VAL A 597 -2.97 10.58 23.51
N SER A 598 -3.97 11.28 24.06
CA SER A 598 -4.37 12.61 23.58
C SER A 598 -3.26 13.64 23.83
N ALA A 599 -3.09 14.54 22.86
CA ALA A 599 -2.42 15.81 23.12
C ALA A 599 -3.38 16.81 23.76
N VAL A 600 -2.83 17.83 24.42
CA VAL A 600 -3.59 18.94 25.00
C VAL A 600 -3.38 20.21 24.17
N SER A 601 -4.49 20.86 23.81
CA SER A 601 -4.48 22.14 23.10
C SER A 601 -4.37 23.32 24.06
N LYS A 602 -3.53 24.28 23.71
CA LYS A 602 -3.30 25.54 24.40
C LYS A 602 -3.27 26.71 23.43
N THR A 603 -3.47 27.91 23.95
CA THR A 603 -3.39 29.13 23.17
C THR A 603 -2.08 29.85 23.49
N GLY A 604 -1.31 30.22 22.47
CA GLY A 604 -0.13 31.05 22.62
C GLY A 604 -0.48 32.43 23.19
N ASN A 605 0.43 32.95 24.01
CA ASN A 605 0.18 34.09 24.91
C ASN A 605 1.26 35.19 24.82
N GLY A 606 2.06 35.21 23.76
CA GLY A 606 3.15 36.17 23.59
C GLY A 606 4.37 35.89 24.49
N SER A 607 4.32 34.87 25.35
CA SER A 607 5.43 34.43 26.19
C SER A 607 6.20 33.29 25.52
N ASN A 608 7.40 32.98 26.00
CA ASN A 608 8.10 31.75 25.65
C ASN A 608 7.59 30.53 26.43
N THR A 609 6.68 30.73 27.39
CA THR A 609 6.13 29.66 28.24
C THR A 609 4.62 29.55 28.14
N ILE A 610 4.12 28.32 28.15
CA ILE A 610 2.73 27.98 28.43
C ILE A 610 2.64 27.07 29.64
N THR A 611 1.52 27.16 30.36
CA THR A 611 1.22 26.29 31.50
C THR A 611 0.00 25.43 31.20
N ILE A 612 0.06 24.18 31.67
CA ILE A 612 -0.99 23.19 31.54
C ILE A 612 -1.36 22.73 32.95
N SER A 613 -2.58 22.99 33.39
CA SER A 613 -3.06 22.50 34.68
C SER A 613 -3.16 20.98 34.63
N TYR A 614 -2.87 20.31 35.75
CA TYR A 614 -3.09 18.86 35.85
C TYR A 614 -4.56 18.45 35.67
N SER A 615 -5.50 19.38 35.87
CA SER A 615 -6.92 19.16 35.56
C SER A 615 -7.22 19.00 34.07
N GLU A 616 -6.31 19.43 33.20
CA GLU A 616 -6.45 19.34 31.73
C GLU A 616 -5.69 18.15 31.16
N LEU A 617 -4.78 17.57 31.94
CA LEU A 617 -4.01 16.39 31.58
C LEU A 617 -4.73 15.17 32.13
N LEU A 618 -5.29 14.36 31.23
CA LEU A 618 -6.03 13.16 31.60
C LEU A 618 -5.14 11.92 31.51
N ASP A 619 -5.30 11.01 32.47
CA ASP A 619 -4.77 9.65 32.37
C ASP A 619 -5.55 8.84 31.32
N PRO A 620 -5.09 7.62 30.96
CA PRO A 620 -5.82 6.81 29.98
C PRO A 620 -7.26 6.44 30.37
N GLY A 621 -7.61 6.52 31.66
CA GLY A 621 -8.98 6.33 32.14
C GLY A 621 -9.84 7.60 32.08
N GLY A 622 -9.30 8.70 31.54
CA GLY A 622 -9.99 9.98 31.44
C GLY A 622 -9.98 10.83 32.72
N ASN A 623 -9.17 10.47 33.73
CA ASN A 623 -9.13 11.20 35.00
C ASN A 623 -8.04 12.27 35.02
N PRO A 624 -8.27 13.44 35.64
CA PRO A 624 -7.23 14.42 35.91
C PRO A 624 -5.97 13.82 36.57
N THR A 625 -4.80 14.30 36.15
CA THR A 625 -3.51 13.84 36.66
C THR A 625 -3.02 14.70 37.84
N SER A 626 -1.75 14.54 38.25
CA SER A 626 -1.11 15.33 39.31
C SER A 626 0.42 15.36 39.13
N GLN A 627 1.14 16.20 39.87
CA GLN A 627 2.61 16.18 39.84
C GLN A 627 3.17 14.81 40.21
N ALA A 628 2.66 14.20 41.28
CA ALA A 628 3.07 12.87 41.73
C ALA A 628 2.78 11.80 40.65
N TYR A 629 1.67 11.95 39.91
CA TYR A 629 1.37 11.08 38.78
C TYR A 629 2.51 11.09 37.75
N TRP A 630 2.91 12.28 37.30
CA TRP A 630 3.93 12.46 36.26
C TRP A 630 5.35 12.14 36.75
N GLN A 631 5.72 12.51 37.98
CA GLN A 631 7.03 12.20 38.56
C GLN A 631 7.26 10.70 38.76
N ALA A 632 6.21 9.94 39.03
CA ALA A 632 6.30 8.48 39.14
C ALA A 632 6.44 7.78 37.78
N ARG A 633 6.26 8.50 36.67
CA ARG A 633 5.91 7.93 35.36
C ARG A 633 6.75 8.42 34.20
N VAL A 634 7.28 9.63 34.30
CA VAL A 634 8.23 10.20 33.36
C VAL A 634 9.58 10.12 34.03
N ALA A 635 10.52 9.39 33.42
CA ALA A 635 11.88 9.35 33.90
C ALA A 635 12.40 10.79 34.09
N ALA A 636 13.05 11.05 35.22
CA ALA A 636 13.62 12.37 35.48
C ALA A 636 14.55 12.76 34.32
N GLY A 637 14.23 13.86 33.64
CA GLY A 637 14.96 14.32 32.46
C GLY A 637 14.52 13.69 31.13
N SER A 638 13.32 13.10 31.04
CA SER A 638 12.79 12.67 29.73
C SER A 638 12.75 13.83 28.74
N THR A 639 13.14 13.52 27.50
CA THR A 639 13.19 14.46 26.39
C THR A 639 12.22 14.08 25.27
N TRP A 640 11.31 13.14 25.50
CA TRP A 640 10.36 12.66 24.48
C TRP A 640 9.09 13.51 24.36
N HIS A 641 9.09 14.70 24.95
CA HIS A 641 8.02 15.68 24.83
C HIS A 641 8.11 16.39 23.49
N PHE A 642 6.97 16.62 22.85
CA PHE A 642 6.92 17.40 21.63
C PHE A 642 5.65 18.25 21.54
N LEU A 643 5.74 19.28 20.71
CA LEU A 643 4.70 20.29 20.54
C LEU A 643 4.53 20.60 19.05
N LEU A 644 3.29 20.78 18.62
CA LEU A 644 2.94 21.33 17.31
C LEU A 644 2.37 22.74 17.48
N SER A 645 2.95 23.72 16.79
CA SER A 645 2.30 25.02 16.54
C SER A 645 1.51 24.94 15.22
N ASP A 646 0.18 25.07 15.30
CA ASP A 646 -0.71 25.01 14.14
C ASP A 646 -0.54 26.22 13.21
N TRP A 647 0.03 27.32 13.71
CA TRP A 647 0.20 28.55 12.94
C TRP A 647 1.21 28.40 11.80
N ASN A 648 2.32 27.70 12.08
CA ASN A 648 3.40 27.47 11.11
C ASN A 648 3.62 25.99 10.78
N TYR A 649 2.80 25.08 11.31
CA TYR A 649 3.07 23.64 11.29
C TYR A 649 4.48 23.31 11.81
N GLU A 650 4.90 24.01 12.88
CA GLU A 650 6.22 23.85 13.47
C GLU A 650 6.16 22.78 14.57
N TYR A 651 6.90 21.69 14.36
CA TYR A 651 7.14 20.66 15.37
C TYR A 651 8.37 21.01 16.19
N LEU A 652 8.23 21.03 17.51
CA LEU A 652 9.30 21.30 18.45
C LEU A 652 9.48 20.09 19.37
N HIS A 653 10.73 19.71 19.65
CA HIS A 653 11.04 18.52 20.44
C HIS A 653 12.04 18.82 21.56
N ALA A 654 11.83 18.18 22.72
CA ALA A 654 12.73 18.35 23.87
C ALA A 654 14.10 17.66 23.65
N ASP A 655 14.14 16.53 22.94
CA ASP A 655 15.37 15.78 22.64
C ASP A 655 16.30 16.52 21.67
N LEU A 656 15.75 17.40 20.85
CA LEU A 656 16.49 18.33 20.00
C LEU A 656 16.84 19.65 20.71
N GLY A 657 16.46 19.80 21.99
CA GLY A 657 16.73 20.99 22.79
C GLY A 657 15.89 22.22 22.42
N GLU A 658 14.79 22.03 21.68
CA GLU A 658 13.95 23.13 21.16
C GLU A 658 12.90 23.58 22.17
N LEU A 659 12.56 22.69 23.11
CA LEU A 659 11.70 22.97 24.25
C LEU A 659 12.21 22.30 25.53
N SER A 660 11.73 22.80 26.65
CA SER A 660 11.89 22.17 27.96
C SER A 660 10.54 22.01 28.64
N VAL A 661 10.39 20.94 29.41
CA VAL A 661 9.18 20.63 30.16
C VAL A 661 9.52 20.53 31.64
N SER A 662 8.75 21.20 32.49
CA SER A 662 8.90 21.17 33.94
C SER A 662 7.57 20.79 34.59
N PHE A 663 7.59 19.76 35.43
CA PHE A 663 6.44 19.29 36.21
C PHE A 663 6.46 19.96 37.60
N ASN A 664 5.74 21.07 37.73
CA ASN A 664 5.67 21.88 38.95
C ASN A 664 4.60 21.34 39.92
N ALA A 665 4.46 21.97 41.09
CA ALA A 665 3.50 21.52 42.11
C ALA A 665 2.04 21.55 41.62
N THR A 666 1.69 22.52 40.76
CA THR A 666 0.31 22.79 40.34
C THR A 666 0.06 22.58 38.85
N ASP A 667 1.12 22.53 38.04
CA ASP A 667 1.02 22.57 36.58
C ASP A 667 2.25 21.96 35.90
N VAL A 668 2.14 21.80 34.59
CA VAL A 668 3.27 21.54 33.69
C VAL A 668 3.58 22.83 32.94
N THR A 669 4.82 23.29 33.04
CA THR A 669 5.33 24.41 32.22
C THR A 669 6.07 23.85 31.02
N VAL A 670 5.69 24.30 29.83
CA VAL A 670 6.40 24.04 28.58
C VAL A 670 7.02 25.34 28.10
N SER A 671 8.33 25.34 27.92
CA SER A 671 9.11 26.53 27.54
C SER A 671 9.82 26.30 26.22
N ARG A 672 9.66 27.23 25.27
CA ARG A 672 10.45 27.27 24.04
C ARG A 672 11.88 27.75 24.36
N THR A 673 12.89 27.10 23.81
CA THR A 673 14.30 27.47 24.03
C THR A 673 14.67 28.78 23.32
N SER A 674 14.01 29.10 22.20
CA SER A 674 14.24 30.31 21.42
C SER A 674 12.94 30.88 20.88
N GLY A 675 12.71 32.19 21.02
CA GLY A 675 11.50 32.88 20.55
C GLY A 675 10.33 32.83 21.54
N THR A 676 9.16 33.28 21.09
CA THR A 676 7.90 33.33 21.86
C THR A 676 6.76 32.69 21.09
N TRP A 677 5.72 32.29 21.79
CA TRP A 677 4.46 31.84 21.21
C TRP A 677 3.67 33.05 20.69
N ALA A 678 3.16 33.00 19.47
CA ALA A 678 2.29 34.02 18.93
C ALA A 678 0.98 34.12 19.74
N ASN A 679 0.50 35.34 19.98
CA ASN A 679 -0.77 35.55 20.65
C ASN A 679 -1.91 34.94 19.82
N GLY A 680 -2.68 34.03 20.44
CA GLY A 680 -3.83 33.40 19.79
C GLY A 680 -3.52 32.17 18.93
N GLU A 681 -2.25 31.76 18.79
CA GLU A 681 -1.94 30.52 18.05
C GLU A 681 -2.39 29.27 18.81
N THR A 682 -2.82 28.23 18.10
CA THR A 682 -3.09 26.93 18.70
C THR A 682 -1.79 26.15 18.83
N LEU A 683 -1.47 25.78 20.06
CA LEU A 683 -0.34 24.94 20.43
C LEU A 683 -0.87 23.59 20.90
N ARG A 684 -0.41 22.51 20.32
CA ARG A 684 -0.82 21.17 20.73
C ARG A 684 0.38 20.45 21.35
N VAL A 685 0.21 20.03 22.60
CA VAL A 685 1.31 19.51 23.43
C VAL A 685 1.11 18.02 23.67
N LYS A 686 2.09 17.22 23.29
CA LYS A 686 2.17 15.81 23.66
C LYS A 686 3.32 15.58 24.64
N LEU A 687 2.94 15.23 25.87
CA LEU A 687 3.90 14.89 26.91
C LEU A 687 4.26 13.40 26.82
N ASP A 688 5.50 13.06 27.15
CA ASP A 688 5.95 11.67 27.19
C ASP A 688 5.09 10.83 28.15
N GLN A 689 4.36 9.87 27.59
CA GLN A 689 3.61 8.87 28.35
C GLN A 689 4.07 7.45 28.03
N SER A 690 5.27 7.25 27.46
CA SER A 690 5.65 5.95 26.91
C SER A 690 5.64 4.80 27.92
N ASP A 691 5.90 5.11 29.19
CA ASP A 691 5.91 4.12 30.29
C ASP A 691 4.50 3.80 30.83
N ASN A 692 3.47 4.51 30.37
CA ASN A 692 2.08 4.38 30.85
C ASN A 692 1.07 4.28 29.71
N LEU A 693 1.55 3.94 28.51
CA LEU A 693 0.65 3.64 27.42
C LEU A 693 -0.28 2.48 27.84
N PRO A 694 -1.58 2.54 27.50
CA PRO A 694 -2.49 1.43 27.76
C PRO A 694 -1.90 0.11 27.27
N THR A 695 -2.08 -0.95 28.04
CA THR A 695 -1.77 -2.29 27.53
C THR A 695 -2.67 -2.57 26.33
N VAL A 696 -2.15 -3.27 25.33
CA VAL A 696 -2.95 -3.74 24.19
C VAL A 696 -4.12 -4.59 24.74
N ASP A 697 -5.35 -4.28 24.36
CA ASP A 697 -6.52 -5.11 24.68
C ASP A 697 -6.47 -6.36 23.80
N THR A 698 -5.86 -7.41 24.33
CA THR A 698 -5.72 -8.68 23.62
C THR A 698 -7.02 -9.47 23.53
N THR A 699 -8.11 -9.03 24.17
CA THR A 699 -9.43 -9.69 24.02
C THR A 699 -10.01 -9.52 22.61
N THR A 700 -9.45 -8.61 21.82
CA THR A 700 -9.77 -8.41 20.40
C THR A 700 -8.65 -8.83 19.46
N ALA A 701 -7.61 -9.47 20.00
CA ALA A 701 -6.58 -10.10 19.20
C ALA A 701 -7.15 -11.29 18.41
N ILE A 702 -6.63 -11.51 17.21
CA ILE A 702 -6.87 -12.76 16.50
C ILE A 702 -5.81 -13.76 16.94
N SER A 703 -6.06 -14.47 18.04
CA SER A 703 -5.00 -15.21 18.76
C SER A 703 -4.54 -16.52 18.09
N SER A 704 -5.26 -17.05 17.09
CA SER A 704 -4.89 -18.34 16.46
C SER A 704 -5.77 -18.74 15.27
N ILE A 705 -6.15 -17.80 14.41
CA ILE A 705 -6.89 -18.15 13.19
C ILE A 705 -5.89 -18.14 12.05
N ASN A 706 -5.56 -19.32 11.53
CA ASN A 706 -5.04 -19.35 10.18
C ASN A 706 -6.24 -19.29 9.24
N VAL A 707 -6.12 -18.51 8.16
CA VAL A 707 -7.15 -18.50 7.11
C VAL A 707 -6.83 -19.63 6.14
N PRO A 708 -7.79 -20.50 5.77
CA PRO A 708 -7.55 -21.50 4.75
C PRO A 708 -7.22 -20.80 3.43
N ILE A 709 -5.96 -20.86 3.02
CA ILE A 709 -5.60 -20.57 1.63
C ILE A 709 -5.76 -21.89 0.90
N TYR A 710 -6.54 -21.87 -0.18
CA TYR A 710 -6.56 -22.99 -1.11
C TYR A 710 -5.18 -23.11 -1.78
N GLY A 711 -4.33 -23.97 -1.23
CA GLY A 711 -3.10 -24.43 -1.87
C GLY A 711 -3.42 -25.37 -3.02
N PRO A 712 -2.47 -25.61 -3.94
CA PRO A 712 -2.73 -26.46 -5.07
C PRO A 712 -2.94 -27.93 -4.65
N MET A 713 -4.13 -28.49 -4.84
CA MET A 713 -4.43 -29.87 -4.47
C MET A 713 -3.88 -30.82 -5.52
N ALA A 714 -3.05 -31.75 -5.06
CA ALA A 714 -2.80 -33.00 -5.76
C ALA A 714 -4.10 -33.83 -5.82
N THR A 715 -4.27 -34.48 -6.96
CA THR A 715 -5.33 -35.40 -7.37
C THR A 715 -5.85 -36.32 -6.25
N THR A 716 -7.17 -36.36 -6.01
CA THR A 716 -8.06 -37.53 -6.17
C THR A 716 -9.44 -37.33 -5.51
N GLY A 717 -10.51 -37.57 -6.29
CA GLY A 717 -11.79 -38.12 -5.79
C GLY A 717 -12.86 -37.12 -5.31
N ILE A 718 -13.67 -36.60 -6.25
CA ILE A 718 -14.89 -35.85 -5.95
C ILE A 718 -16.07 -36.81 -5.78
N ALA A 719 -16.55 -36.93 -4.55
CA ALA A 719 -17.96 -37.14 -4.22
C ALA A 719 -18.32 -36.05 -3.20
N GLY A 720 -19.04 -35.01 -3.64
CA GLY A 720 -19.16 -33.72 -2.96
C GLY A 720 -18.22 -32.70 -3.63
N GLY A 721 -18.77 -31.83 -4.48
CA GLY A 721 -18.05 -31.05 -5.49
C GLY A 721 -17.10 -29.97 -4.94
N TRP A 722 -15.80 -30.27 -4.95
CA TRP A 722 -14.69 -29.34 -4.74
C TRP A 722 -14.38 -28.56 -6.02
N ILE A 723 -14.02 -27.27 -5.92
CA ILE A 723 -13.46 -26.51 -7.06
C ILE A 723 -11.99 -26.96 -7.25
N PRO A 724 -11.61 -27.52 -8.40
CA PRO A 724 -10.24 -27.91 -8.68
C PRO A 724 -9.30 -26.70 -8.64
N VAL A 725 -8.13 -26.90 -8.05
CA VAL A 725 -7.04 -25.92 -8.05
C VAL A 725 -6.53 -25.53 -9.44
N ASP A 726 -6.73 -26.41 -10.42
CA ASP A 726 -6.40 -26.14 -11.80
C ASP A 726 -7.25 -24.98 -12.37
N ASP A 727 -8.40 -24.67 -11.77
CA ASP A 727 -9.24 -23.50 -12.11
C ASP A 727 -8.73 -22.17 -11.57
N ILE A 728 -7.88 -22.17 -10.53
CA ILE A 728 -7.25 -20.93 -10.03
C ILE A 728 -5.97 -20.62 -10.83
N ARG A 729 -5.38 -21.62 -11.49
CA ARG A 729 -4.14 -21.42 -12.21
C ARG A 729 -4.31 -20.93 -13.63
N LEU A 730 -5.23 -21.43 -14.45
CA LEU A 730 -5.16 -21.09 -15.88
C LEU A 730 -6.49 -21.23 -16.65
N THR A 731 -7.61 -21.64 -16.03
CA THR A 731 -8.89 -21.78 -16.73
C THR A 731 -9.75 -20.52 -16.52
N PRO A 732 -10.13 -19.74 -17.55
CA PRO A 732 -11.41 -19.02 -17.48
C PRO A 732 -12.44 -20.08 -17.11
N ARG A 733 -13.23 -19.88 -16.05
CA ARG A 733 -14.37 -20.78 -15.82
C ARG A 733 -15.12 -20.81 -17.14
N LYS A 734 -15.17 -21.97 -17.81
CA LYS A 734 -16.10 -22.17 -18.92
C LYS A 734 -17.42 -21.66 -18.37
N GLY A 735 -17.93 -20.57 -18.94
CA GLY A 735 -19.20 -20.02 -18.52
C GLY A 735 -20.16 -21.18 -18.38
N PHE A 736 -20.76 -21.34 -17.20
CA PHE A 736 -22.06 -21.98 -17.20
C PHE A 736 -22.87 -21.23 -18.26
N PRO A 737 -23.45 -21.92 -19.25
CA PRO A 737 -24.12 -21.25 -20.34
C PRO A 737 -25.07 -20.23 -19.73
N ARG A 738 -24.93 -18.95 -20.13
CA ARG A 738 -25.93 -17.93 -19.82
C ARG A 738 -27.27 -18.59 -20.06
N SER A 739 -28.13 -18.66 -19.04
CA SER A 739 -29.53 -18.97 -19.30
C SER A 739 -29.99 -17.90 -20.28
N SER A 740 -30.17 -18.30 -21.53
CA SER A 740 -30.61 -17.44 -22.60
C SER A 740 -32.06 -17.07 -22.28
N ASP A 741 -32.26 -15.98 -21.57
CA ASP A 741 -33.54 -15.29 -21.58
C ASP A 741 -33.34 -13.79 -21.85
N PRO A 742 -33.43 -13.36 -23.11
CA PRO A 742 -33.45 -11.96 -23.46
C PRO A 742 -34.87 -11.42 -23.26
N GLN A 743 -35.33 -11.30 -22.00
CA GLN A 743 -36.44 -10.46 -21.51
C GLN A 743 -36.98 -11.02 -20.18
N GLY A 744 -36.38 -10.63 -19.05
CA GLY A 744 -36.94 -10.98 -17.74
C GLY A 744 -36.26 -10.21 -16.60
N THR A 745 -37.08 -9.61 -15.74
CA THR A 745 -36.75 -8.84 -14.53
C THR A 745 -35.68 -9.53 -13.65
N PRO A 746 -34.77 -8.79 -12.98
CA PRO A 746 -33.72 -9.39 -12.16
C PRO A 746 -34.36 -10.21 -11.04
N THR A 747 -34.18 -11.52 -11.08
CA THR A 747 -34.55 -12.42 -9.99
C THR A 747 -33.27 -12.92 -9.35
N ARG A 748 -33.15 -12.73 -8.02
CA ARG A 748 -32.13 -13.32 -7.17
C ARG A 748 -32.14 -14.84 -7.37
N GLY A 749 -31.20 -15.34 -8.16
CA GLY A 749 -30.99 -16.78 -8.35
C GLY A 749 -30.05 -17.31 -7.27
N VAL A 750 -30.59 -17.56 -6.06
CA VAL A 750 -29.98 -18.56 -5.18
C VAL A 750 -30.25 -19.90 -5.87
N VAL A 751 -29.19 -20.59 -6.32
CA VAL A 751 -29.34 -21.96 -6.81
C VAL A 751 -29.57 -22.85 -5.60
N GLU A 752 -30.84 -23.07 -5.25
CA GLU A 752 -31.23 -24.11 -4.29
C GLU A 752 -30.95 -25.48 -4.91
N TYR A 753 -29.97 -26.20 -4.35
CA TYR A 753 -29.83 -27.64 -4.59
C TYR A 753 -30.72 -28.39 -3.59
N THR A 754 -31.77 -29.04 -4.08
CA THR A 754 -32.51 -30.06 -3.32
C THR A 754 -31.81 -31.43 -3.51
N PRO A 755 -31.84 -32.33 -2.50
CA PRO A 755 -30.80 -33.31 -2.17
C PRO A 755 -30.33 -34.27 -3.28
#